data_AF-A0A8J5MQR0-F1
#
_entry.id   AF-A0A8J5MQR0-F1
#
_cell.length_a   1.000
_cell.length_b   1.000
_cell.length_c   1.000
_cell.angle_alpha   90.00
_cell.angle_beta   90.00
_cell.angle_gamma   90.00
#
_symmetry.space_group_name_H-M   'P 1'
#
loop_
_entity.id
_entity.type
_entity.pdbx_description
1 polymer ?
#
loop_
_entity_poly.entity_id
_entity_poly.type
_entity_poly.pdbx_seq_one_letter_code
_entity_poly.pdbx_strand_id
1 'polypeptide(L)'
;MSKNRSKQDLASLTKFKRQMGWLTTAVVVVIVCLLPGPFTLTHAAQLKECRLQEAGVYVTISAEAIFVNNDTTALRWVEVNWYGVSDAQEGDWVGLWDHDPAGSLDDSLIQEIVSGADGVLRTSETWDDSLIPSSLENTTDSCLPYWAGYVRNGALLHSACLMLRPHWLSTQRPHLSATRLTKVAIPGTHDAGASGYFGLAIIGSLVGRWTFTQDQSLWQQLVLGVRYMDMRIAYYPNTVEKFFVNHDQVRIAPLQPYIDNVVAFMTQTEEIVIFDIHKLPHGFDGYPERHQELIALLEFSFQEWMAPKNLGPDPTMGELWESGSRLIVTYPSSEGSLSPYLWNNVYHLWGDVNTLGDLEAYLYKGIPQQTDRGSLWSVMAEFTPTAIDVAFNHWGGLRGAATITNTPVTCWFRQDWWDQVNIVAMDYIPASDVVSVAVEANKLRGGFCGRTTRISRSGSSSGAELVAPSEARVWLWVSALASASSDGQTTQRQMEINWEVTEVHEGDWVGLFDHEPTQDWLTPLQQAVPEATTSHYLTNYTFPFLPIHANMTEGSCLGWWAAYVRNDRLIATDCIKIHPGWMSSLSEQLSGVALRDLVIPGVHDSGTYTPYTSSSDNSLLKYAITQDESIYNQLVFGQRYIDLRVGYFTGDPEEPYWVVHGLTVWRPFTDVLRQLRDFIQDTGEVVLVEVGGFTFFETSEEHEGCIDLITRELGDLMAPSSHGWDTPLGDLLQSPSSLIVTYNHQEANGSPIFWPNMSGRWANAQTLTGLEEYMVRVFESEGPPSRPWTLSGQLTPLAEDVILDDLGSLRVMADEVNRNVTSWLRLRWWDQINIISCDFTLSAGYVEVAIEVNLKRASLTQV
;
A
#
# COMPACT_ATOMS: atom_id res chain seq x y z
N MET A 1 -20.69 -53.61 1.11
CA MET A 1 -20.15 -54.95 1.42
C MET A 1 -18.64 -54.91 1.16
N SER A 2 -17.78 -55.12 2.17
CA SER A 2 -17.05 -56.40 2.44
C SER A 2 -15.88 -56.67 1.46
N LYS A 3 -14.61 -56.95 1.86
CA LYS A 3 -13.92 -56.97 3.18
C LYS A 3 -12.39 -57.20 2.98
N ASN A 4 -11.58 -56.74 3.96
CA ASN A 4 -10.35 -57.37 4.51
C ASN A 4 -9.01 -57.51 3.73
N ARG A 5 -8.00 -56.76 4.23
CA ARG A 5 -6.78 -57.19 4.97
C ARG A 5 -6.08 -58.54 4.63
N SER A 6 -4.80 -58.45 4.26
CA SER A 6 -3.57 -58.94 5.00
C SER A 6 -2.33 -58.54 4.16
N LYS A 7 -1.17 -58.06 4.64
CA LYS A 7 -0.21 -58.44 5.71
C LYS A 7 0.43 -59.84 5.56
N GLN A 8 1.67 -59.89 5.03
CA GLN A 8 2.82 -60.54 5.67
C GLN A 8 4.17 -60.23 4.99
N ASP A 9 5.25 -60.38 5.77
CA ASP A 9 6.63 -59.94 5.52
C ASP A 9 7.50 -60.99 4.76
N LEU A 10 8.68 -60.60 4.23
CA LEU A 10 9.99 -61.19 4.61
C LEU A 10 11.24 -60.54 3.93
N ALA A 11 12.07 -59.88 4.74
CA ALA A 11 13.55 -59.97 4.85
C ALA A 11 14.51 -60.23 3.63
N SER A 12 15.40 -59.25 3.40
CA SER A 12 16.89 -59.36 3.54
C SER A 12 17.89 -59.51 2.33
N LEU A 13 18.96 -58.69 2.43
CA LEU A 13 20.41 -58.96 2.20
C LEU A 13 21.06 -59.14 0.79
N THR A 14 21.65 -58.04 0.29
CA THR A 14 23.07 -57.87 -0.18
C THR A 14 23.76 -58.77 -1.23
N LYS A 15 24.28 -58.14 -2.32
CA LYS A 15 25.67 -58.26 -2.89
C LYS A 15 25.82 -57.29 -4.10
N PHE A 16 26.82 -56.44 -4.36
CA PHE A 16 28.29 -56.36 -4.17
C PHE A 16 29.15 -56.80 -5.40
N LYS A 17 29.70 -55.83 -6.17
CA LYS A 17 30.93 -55.80 -7.03
C LYS A 17 30.87 -54.57 -7.98
N ARG A 18 31.84 -53.67 -8.24
CA ARG A 18 33.29 -53.44 -7.96
C ARG A 18 34.29 -53.73 -9.13
N GLN A 19 34.90 -52.65 -9.68
CA GLN A 19 36.25 -52.49 -10.30
C GLN A 19 36.48 -50.95 -10.46
N MET A 20 37.45 -50.22 -9.87
CA MET A 20 38.94 -50.18 -9.91
C MET A 20 39.53 -49.78 -11.28
N GLY A 21 40.48 -48.83 -11.45
CA GLY A 21 41.22 -47.88 -10.56
C GLY A 21 41.78 -46.70 -11.40
N TRP A 22 42.88 -45.95 -11.16
CA TRP A 22 44.00 -45.93 -10.18
C TRP A 22 44.74 -44.55 -10.21
N LEU A 23 45.34 -44.09 -9.08
CA LEU A 23 46.46 -43.09 -8.94
C LEU A 23 46.24 -41.61 -9.37
N THR A 24 46.92 -40.58 -8.82
CA THR A 24 48.15 -40.52 -7.98
C THR A 24 48.10 -39.37 -6.96
N THR A 25 48.79 -39.50 -5.82
CA THR A 25 49.06 -38.42 -4.85
C THR A 25 50.46 -37.84 -5.05
N ALA A 26 50.66 -36.53 -4.81
CA ALA A 26 51.98 -35.93 -4.69
C ALA A 26 52.09 -35.10 -3.39
N VAL A 27 53.06 -35.44 -2.54
CA VAL A 27 53.40 -34.73 -1.31
C VAL A 27 54.65 -33.90 -1.57
N VAL A 28 54.66 -32.63 -1.15
CA VAL A 28 55.88 -31.83 -1.01
C VAL A 28 55.95 -31.27 0.40
N VAL A 29 56.88 -31.81 1.19
CA VAL A 29 57.31 -31.24 2.47
C VAL A 29 58.47 -30.29 2.17
N VAL A 30 58.42 -29.05 2.69
CA VAL A 30 59.60 -28.19 2.79
C VAL A 30 59.79 -27.74 4.23
N ILE A 31 61.04 -27.78 4.67
CA ILE A 31 61.49 -27.72 6.05
C ILE A 31 61.59 -26.27 6.55
N VAL A 32 61.20 -26.04 7.80
CA VAL A 32 61.44 -24.79 8.54
C VAL A 32 62.93 -24.63 8.82
N CYS A 33 63.53 -23.50 8.44
CA CYS A 33 64.83 -23.05 8.94
C CYS A 33 64.65 -21.89 9.91
N LEU A 34 65.17 -22.07 11.13
CA LEU A 34 65.16 -21.10 12.23
C LEU A 34 66.29 -20.07 12.06
N LEU A 35 66.00 -18.80 12.37
CA LEU A 35 66.97 -17.89 12.99
C LEU A 35 66.27 -17.04 14.08
N PRO A 36 66.90 -16.79 15.25
CA PRO A 36 66.24 -16.20 16.41
C PRO A 36 66.49 -14.68 16.56
N GLY A 37 65.51 -13.96 17.10
CA GLY A 37 65.63 -12.57 17.55
C GLY A 37 64.45 -12.22 18.47
N PRO A 38 64.65 -11.63 19.67
CA PRO A 38 63.66 -11.76 20.73
C PRO A 38 62.72 -10.55 20.84
N PHE A 39 61.42 -10.75 20.67
CA PHE A 39 60.41 -9.87 21.26
C PHE A 39 59.25 -10.66 21.85
N THR A 40 58.81 -10.24 23.03
CA THR A 40 57.80 -10.88 23.87
C THR A 40 56.40 -10.75 23.28
N LEU A 41 55.81 -11.87 22.85
CA LEU A 41 54.38 -11.95 22.58
C LEU A 41 53.60 -12.10 23.89
N THR A 42 53.20 -10.96 24.46
CA THR A 42 52.14 -10.84 25.46
C THR A 42 51.11 -9.85 24.94
N HIS A 43 49.82 -10.18 25.12
CA HIS A 43 48.65 -9.59 24.45
C HIS A 43 48.40 -10.14 23.04
N ALA A 44 47.83 -11.34 23.00
CA ALA A 44 46.76 -11.56 22.04
C ALA A 44 45.60 -10.63 22.44
N ALA A 45 45.43 -9.52 21.73
CA ALA A 45 44.23 -8.70 21.86
C ALA A 45 43.07 -9.53 21.30
N GLN A 46 42.07 -9.83 22.14
CA GLN A 46 40.78 -10.28 21.63
C GLN A 46 40.27 -9.19 20.68
N LEU A 47 40.02 -9.56 19.43
CA LEU A 47 39.13 -8.79 18.56
C LEU A 47 37.79 -8.74 19.29
N LYS A 48 37.42 -7.54 19.76
CA LYS A 48 36.13 -7.32 20.40
C LYS A 48 35.08 -7.42 19.29
N GLU A 49 34.27 -8.47 19.30
CA GLU A 49 33.18 -8.60 18.34
C GLU A 49 32.23 -7.41 18.50
N CYS A 50 32.03 -6.71 17.39
CA CYS A 50 31.28 -5.48 17.31
C CYS A 50 29.82 -5.79 17.04
N ARG A 51 29.06 -6.02 18.11
CA ARG A 51 27.64 -6.31 18.07
C ARG A 51 26.93 -5.72 19.29
N LEU A 52 25.66 -5.38 19.13
CA LEU A 52 24.77 -5.12 20.25
C LEU A 52 24.56 -6.40 21.08
N GLN A 53 23.94 -6.25 22.25
CA GLN A 53 23.64 -7.38 23.11
C GLN A 53 22.70 -8.35 22.38
N GLU A 54 23.08 -9.64 22.30
CA GLU A 54 22.32 -10.64 21.52
C GLU A 54 21.08 -11.15 22.24
N ALA A 55 21.01 -11.03 23.58
CA ALA A 55 19.89 -11.49 24.38
C ALA A 55 19.60 -10.54 25.56
N GLY A 56 18.34 -10.30 25.88
CA GLY A 56 17.96 -9.35 26.93
C GLY A 56 16.46 -9.27 27.19
N VAL A 57 16.07 -8.30 28.01
CA VAL A 57 14.68 -7.93 28.29
C VAL A 57 14.50 -6.43 28.15
N TYR A 58 13.26 -5.99 27.89
CA TYR A 58 12.87 -4.58 27.88
C TYR A 58 11.39 -4.42 28.24
N VAL A 59 11.00 -3.20 28.62
CA VAL A 59 9.61 -2.83 28.91
C VAL A 59 9.10 -1.94 27.79
N THR A 60 7.97 -2.30 27.19
CA THR A 60 7.20 -1.43 26.28
C THR A 60 5.84 -1.13 26.87
N ILE A 61 5.14 -0.20 26.23
CA ILE A 61 3.72 0.03 26.41
C ILE A 61 3.01 -0.37 25.12
N SER A 62 2.07 -1.31 25.21
CA SER A 62 1.26 -1.81 24.11
C SER A 62 0.70 -0.69 23.23
N ALA A 63 0.78 -0.85 21.90
CA ALA A 63 0.09 0.04 20.97
C ALA A 63 -1.44 -0.16 21.05
N GLU A 64 -1.90 -1.40 21.30
CA GLU A 64 -3.30 -1.69 21.64
C GLU A 64 -3.68 -1.08 23.00
N ALA A 65 -4.92 -0.57 23.11
CA ALA A 65 -5.39 0.19 24.26
C ALA A 65 -6.84 -0.18 24.65
N ILE A 66 -7.19 0.05 25.91
CA ILE A 66 -8.57 0.22 26.37
C ILE A 66 -8.89 1.71 26.35
N PHE A 67 -9.97 2.08 25.67
CA PHE A 67 -10.44 3.46 25.64
C PHE A 67 -11.39 3.73 26.81
N VAL A 68 -11.18 4.86 27.50
CA VAL A 68 -11.98 5.32 28.65
C VAL A 68 -12.32 6.81 28.50
N ASN A 69 -13.19 7.31 29.38
CA ASN A 69 -13.67 8.71 29.36
C ASN A 69 -14.33 9.10 28.04
N ASN A 70 -15.32 8.32 27.57
CA ASN A 70 -15.94 8.46 26.24
C ASN A 70 -14.88 8.47 25.12
N ASP A 71 -13.99 7.49 25.18
CA ASP A 71 -12.95 7.23 24.17
C ASP A 71 -11.98 8.39 23.89
N THR A 72 -11.75 9.23 24.90
CA THR A 72 -10.78 10.34 24.89
C THR A 72 -9.45 10.02 25.60
N THR A 73 -9.37 8.89 26.31
CA THR A 73 -8.15 8.47 27.02
C THR A 73 -7.81 7.02 26.68
N ALA A 74 -6.59 6.77 26.22
CA ALA A 74 -6.09 5.43 25.92
C ALA A 74 -5.29 4.85 27.11
N LEU A 75 -5.88 3.90 27.84
CA LEU A 75 -5.16 3.10 28.83
C LEU A 75 -4.48 1.93 28.14
N ARG A 76 -3.15 1.92 28.11
CA ARG A 76 -2.35 0.92 27.38
C ARG A 76 -1.63 0.01 28.35
N TRP A 77 -1.49 -1.27 28.00
CA TRP A 77 -0.84 -2.25 28.88
C TRP A 77 0.67 -2.06 28.94
N VAL A 78 1.25 -2.25 30.11
CA VAL A 78 2.70 -2.45 30.26
C VAL A 78 3.04 -3.87 29.78
N GLU A 79 4.07 -4.00 28.95
CA GLU A 79 4.49 -5.28 28.37
C GLU A 79 5.96 -5.58 28.70
N VAL A 80 6.22 -6.80 29.16
CA VAL A 80 7.57 -7.33 29.38
C VAL A 80 7.98 -8.13 28.15
N ASN A 81 9.06 -7.73 27.51
CA ASN A 81 9.56 -8.38 26.32
C ASN A 81 10.91 -9.03 26.61
N TRP A 82 11.20 -10.13 25.92
CA TRP A 82 12.51 -10.75 25.90
C TRP A 82 12.94 -11.11 24.48
N TYR A 83 14.25 -11.16 24.26
CA TYR A 83 14.83 -11.52 22.98
C TYR A 83 16.11 -12.33 23.16
N GLY A 84 16.44 -13.16 22.17
CA GLY A 84 17.70 -13.90 22.05
C GLY A 84 18.01 -14.97 23.10
N VAL A 85 17.09 -15.29 24.02
CA VAL A 85 17.31 -16.28 25.11
C VAL A 85 17.22 -17.74 24.62
N SER A 86 17.85 -18.01 23.48
CA SER A 86 17.82 -19.25 22.70
C SER A 86 18.24 -20.54 23.44
N ASP A 87 18.92 -20.41 24.58
CA ASP A 87 19.24 -21.51 25.52
C ASP A 87 18.23 -21.58 26.70
N ALA A 88 16.96 -21.21 26.52
CA ALA A 88 15.94 -21.24 27.59
C ALA A 88 15.84 -22.63 28.24
N GLN A 89 16.03 -22.68 29.57
CA GLN A 89 15.97 -23.90 30.36
C GLN A 89 14.58 -24.11 30.96
N GLU A 90 14.23 -25.36 31.25
CA GLU A 90 12.99 -25.70 31.95
C GLU A 90 12.95 -25.01 33.33
N GLY A 91 12.09 -24.00 33.47
CA GLY A 91 11.96 -23.19 34.69
C GLY A 91 12.56 -21.78 34.62
N ASP A 92 13.12 -21.36 33.48
CA ASP A 92 13.44 -19.95 33.24
C ASP A 92 12.16 -19.11 33.14
N TRP A 93 12.18 -17.88 33.66
CA TRP A 93 11.01 -17.01 33.69
C TRP A 93 11.35 -15.53 33.52
N VAL A 94 10.37 -14.76 33.06
CA VAL A 94 10.40 -13.28 33.01
C VAL A 94 9.38 -12.71 33.99
N GLY A 95 9.64 -11.51 34.51
CA GLY A 95 8.71 -10.81 35.39
C GLY A 95 8.72 -9.30 35.22
N LEU A 96 7.71 -8.64 35.82
CA LEU A 96 7.61 -7.19 35.98
C LEU A 96 7.72 -6.82 37.47
N TRP A 97 8.44 -5.75 37.78
CA TRP A 97 8.58 -5.16 39.11
C TRP A 97 8.33 -3.64 39.08
N ASP A 98 7.92 -3.09 40.23
CA ASP A 98 7.83 -1.65 40.47
C ASP A 98 9.17 -1.00 40.91
N HIS A 99 10.21 -1.83 41.05
CA HIS A 99 11.56 -1.49 41.49
C HIS A 99 12.61 -2.30 40.72
N ASP A 100 13.90 -1.94 40.86
CA ASP A 100 14.99 -2.68 40.21
C ASP A 100 15.12 -4.11 40.79
N PRO A 101 14.88 -5.17 39.99
CA PRO A 101 14.95 -6.56 40.46
C PRO A 101 16.35 -7.01 40.88
N ALA A 102 17.40 -6.22 40.60
CA ALA A 102 18.73 -6.45 41.15
C ALA A 102 18.78 -6.25 42.69
N GLY A 103 17.82 -5.51 43.26
CA GLY A 103 17.67 -5.33 44.70
C GLY A 103 16.91 -6.46 45.39
N SER A 104 15.90 -7.04 44.72
CA SER A 104 15.09 -8.16 45.19
C SER A 104 14.42 -8.88 44.01
N LEU A 105 14.34 -10.21 44.06
CA LEU A 105 13.52 -11.00 43.14
C LEU A 105 12.16 -11.40 43.73
N ASP A 106 11.95 -11.16 45.02
CA ASP A 106 10.65 -11.32 45.66
C ASP A 106 9.68 -10.21 45.18
N ASP A 107 8.38 -10.41 45.41
CA ASP A 107 7.32 -9.40 45.18
C ASP A 107 7.18 -8.86 43.73
N SER A 108 7.47 -9.69 42.71
CA SER A 108 7.16 -9.39 41.30
C SER A 108 5.64 -9.15 41.10
N LEU A 109 5.27 -8.12 40.34
CA LEU A 109 3.88 -7.81 39.98
C LEU A 109 3.24 -8.95 39.16
N ILE A 110 4.02 -9.51 38.22
CA ILE A 110 3.63 -10.66 37.40
C ILE A 110 4.90 -11.43 36.97
N GLN A 111 4.74 -12.73 36.69
CA GLN A 111 5.79 -13.61 36.19
C GLN A 111 5.22 -14.61 35.17
N GLU A 112 6.00 -14.96 34.14
CA GLU A 112 5.66 -15.99 33.15
C GLU A 112 6.87 -16.90 32.84
N ILE A 113 6.61 -18.20 32.66
CA ILE A 113 7.64 -19.17 32.22
C ILE A 113 8.00 -18.91 30.75
N VAL A 114 9.29 -18.78 30.46
CA VAL A 114 9.78 -18.46 29.12
C VAL A 114 9.52 -19.63 28.17
N SER A 115 8.79 -19.37 27.10
CA SER A 115 8.31 -20.37 26.13
C SER A 115 9.07 -20.39 24.79
N GLY A 116 9.98 -19.44 24.57
CA GLY A 116 10.75 -19.29 23.33
C GLY A 116 11.95 -18.34 23.48
N ALA A 117 12.79 -18.27 22.45
CA ALA A 117 13.98 -17.40 22.43
C ALA A 117 13.63 -15.90 22.46
N ASP A 118 12.47 -15.54 21.93
CA ASP A 118 11.92 -14.19 21.88
C ASP A 118 10.44 -14.26 22.29
N GLY A 119 9.89 -13.17 22.83
CA GLY A 119 8.47 -13.12 23.18
C GLY A 119 8.07 -11.89 23.99
N VAL A 120 6.77 -11.81 24.25
CA VAL A 120 6.12 -10.70 24.96
C VAL A 120 5.08 -11.23 25.96
N LEU A 121 5.15 -10.71 27.18
CA LEU A 121 4.17 -10.89 28.26
C LEU A 121 3.41 -9.58 28.42
N ARG A 122 2.13 -9.57 28.07
CA ARG A 122 1.23 -8.45 28.37
C ARG A 122 0.72 -8.55 29.81
N THR A 123 0.89 -7.48 30.58
CA THR A 123 0.56 -7.48 32.02
C THR A 123 -0.83 -6.89 32.30
N SER A 124 -1.28 -6.97 33.55
CA SER A 124 -2.47 -6.26 34.03
C SER A 124 -2.26 -4.77 34.28
N GLU A 125 -1.00 -4.32 34.34
CA GLU A 125 -0.66 -2.93 34.63
C GLU A 125 -0.92 -2.07 33.39
N THR A 126 -1.40 -0.84 33.62
CA THR A 126 -1.71 0.11 32.55
C THR A 126 -0.99 1.44 32.73
N TRP A 127 -0.82 2.13 31.62
CA TRP A 127 -0.16 3.44 31.54
C TRP A 127 -0.98 4.41 30.69
N ASP A 128 -1.03 5.64 31.16
CA ASP A 128 -1.82 6.77 30.68
C ASP A 128 -0.95 8.02 30.46
N ASP A 129 0.37 7.82 30.30
CA ASP A 129 1.41 8.85 30.21
C ASP A 129 1.58 9.75 31.44
N SER A 130 0.83 9.55 32.53
CA SER A 130 0.85 10.42 33.73
C SER A 130 2.21 10.51 34.45
N LEU A 131 3.10 9.56 34.18
CA LEU A 131 4.47 9.51 34.71
C LEU A 131 5.47 10.35 33.90
N ILE A 132 5.08 10.91 32.74
CA ILE A 132 5.92 11.84 31.98
C ILE A 132 5.77 13.24 32.60
N PRO A 133 6.86 13.87 33.08
CA PRO A 133 6.77 15.16 33.74
C PRO A 133 6.50 16.29 32.73
N SER A 134 5.81 17.33 33.19
CA SER A 134 5.54 18.57 32.43
C SER A 134 6.70 19.58 32.45
N SER A 135 7.80 19.25 33.14
CA SER A 135 9.04 20.03 33.18
C SER A 135 10.23 19.09 33.34
N LEU A 136 11.39 19.48 32.82
CA LEU A 136 12.65 18.75 32.90
C LEU A 136 13.65 19.37 33.89
N GLU A 137 13.23 20.35 34.72
CA GLU A 137 14.10 20.95 35.74
C GLU A 137 14.69 19.89 36.69
N ASN A 138 16.01 19.69 36.62
CA ASN A 138 16.76 18.66 37.36
C ASN A 138 16.41 17.21 36.99
N THR A 139 15.72 16.98 35.87
CA THR A 139 15.48 15.63 35.34
C THR A 139 16.76 15.09 34.70
N THR A 140 16.95 13.78 34.76
CA THR A 140 18.01 13.05 34.06
C THR A 140 17.39 11.83 33.38
N ASP A 141 18.14 11.15 32.51
CA ASP A 141 17.72 9.86 31.97
C ASP A 141 17.46 8.89 33.15
N SER A 142 16.20 8.47 33.33
CA SER A 142 15.73 7.85 34.57
C SER A 142 14.66 6.80 34.35
N CYS A 143 14.74 5.72 35.13
CA CYS A 143 13.74 4.66 35.12
C CYS A 143 12.42 5.12 35.74
N LEU A 144 11.33 4.80 35.04
CA LEU A 144 9.99 4.72 35.59
C LEU A 144 9.84 3.46 36.46
N PRO A 145 8.80 3.34 37.31
CA PRO A 145 8.58 2.20 38.20
C PRO A 145 8.01 0.98 37.44
N TYR A 146 8.62 0.63 36.30
CA TYR A 146 8.29 -0.57 35.53
C TYR A 146 9.60 -1.20 35.05
N TRP A 147 9.95 -2.34 35.64
CA TRP A 147 11.19 -3.07 35.40
C TRP A 147 10.92 -4.48 34.93
N ALA A 148 11.49 -4.85 33.78
CA ALA A 148 11.56 -6.22 33.31
C ALA A 148 12.80 -6.93 33.87
N GLY A 149 12.68 -8.22 34.13
CA GLY A 149 13.80 -9.08 34.53
C GLY A 149 13.66 -10.50 33.96
N TYR A 150 14.78 -11.07 33.50
CA TYR A 150 14.90 -12.48 33.10
C TYR A 150 15.68 -13.26 34.16
N VAL A 151 15.06 -14.30 34.71
CA VAL A 151 15.57 -15.09 35.82
C VAL A 151 15.79 -16.53 35.40
N ARG A 152 17.01 -17.02 35.59
CA ARG A 152 17.43 -18.41 35.33
C ARG A 152 18.00 -19.02 36.60
N ASN A 153 17.49 -20.19 36.99
CA ASN A 153 17.93 -20.91 38.20
C ASN A 153 17.97 -20.02 39.48
N GLY A 154 17.05 -19.05 39.60
CA GLY A 154 16.99 -18.09 40.71
C GLY A 154 17.98 -16.93 40.65
N ALA A 155 18.67 -16.72 39.54
CA ALA A 155 19.55 -15.58 39.31
C ALA A 155 19.02 -14.68 38.19
N LEU A 156 18.99 -13.36 38.44
CA LEU A 156 18.71 -12.34 37.43
C LEU A 156 19.88 -12.27 36.44
N LEU A 157 19.63 -12.50 35.16
CA LEU A 157 20.66 -12.41 34.11
C LEU A 157 20.53 -11.14 33.25
N HIS A 158 19.30 -10.66 33.06
CA HIS A 158 19.01 -9.43 32.32
C HIS A 158 17.95 -8.64 33.07
N SER A 159 18.10 -7.32 33.14
CA SER A 159 17.05 -6.40 33.57
C SER A 159 17.09 -5.11 32.77
N ALA A 160 15.94 -4.48 32.64
CA ALA A 160 15.76 -3.18 31.99
C ALA A 160 14.49 -2.50 32.54
N CYS A 161 14.40 -1.19 32.39
CA CYS A 161 13.26 -0.41 32.85
C CYS A 161 12.63 0.37 31.69
N LEU A 162 11.34 0.71 31.81
CA LEU A 162 10.78 1.79 31.01
C LEU A 162 11.48 3.10 31.44
N MET A 163 12.03 3.88 30.51
CA MET A 163 12.96 4.95 30.82
C MET A 163 12.59 6.26 30.13
N LEU A 164 12.58 7.36 30.89
CA LEU A 164 12.61 8.71 30.33
C LEU A 164 14.03 9.00 29.85
N ARG A 165 14.19 9.51 28.61
CA ARG A 165 15.50 9.79 27.99
C ARG A 165 15.59 11.24 27.44
N PRO A 166 15.37 12.28 28.27
CA PRO A 166 15.43 13.67 27.83
C PRO A 166 16.85 14.17 27.48
N HIS A 167 17.93 13.45 27.84
CA HIS A 167 19.31 13.94 27.68
C HIS A 167 20.28 12.93 27.02
N TRP A 168 19.76 11.89 26.37
CA TRP A 168 20.60 10.79 25.87
C TRP A 168 21.62 11.22 24.80
N LEU A 169 21.32 12.22 23.96
CA LEU A 169 22.18 12.60 22.84
C LEU A 169 23.32 13.53 23.29
N SER A 170 23.02 14.51 24.15
CA SER A 170 24.02 15.41 24.73
C SER A 170 24.96 14.69 25.71
N THR A 171 24.47 13.70 26.46
CA THR A 171 25.34 12.86 27.31
C THR A 171 26.33 12.00 26.50
N GLN A 172 26.04 11.72 25.22
CA GLN A 172 26.94 11.02 24.30
C GLN A 172 27.92 11.94 23.55
N ARG A 173 27.97 13.25 23.83
CA ARG A 173 28.97 14.20 23.29
C ARG A 173 30.41 13.65 23.22
N PRO A 174 30.96 12.98 24.27
CA PRO A 174 32.33 12.43 24.22
C PRO A 174 32.56 11.30 23.20
N HIS A 175 31.50 10.62 22.76
CA HIS A 175 31.57 9.48 21.84
C HIS A 175 31.18 9.85 20.40
N LEU A 176 30.31 10.84 20.25
CA LEU A 176 29.71 11.21 18.96
C LEU A 176 30.30 12.47 18.32
N SER A 177 31.17 13.24 19.00
CA SER A 177 31.72 14.50 18.47
C SER A 177 32.37 14.39 17.07
N ALA A 178 33.08 13.29 16.78
CA ALA A 178 33.67 13.03 15.46
C ALA A 178 32.71 12.31 14.48
N THR A 179 31.54 11.88 14.96
CA THR A 179 30.54 11.18 14.16
C THR A 179 29.78 12.18 13.30
N ARG A 180 29.59 11.83 12.03
CA ARG A 180 28.77 12.57 11.07
C ARG A 180 27.28 12.43 11.40
N LEU A 181 26.49 13.48 11.22
CA LEU A 181 25.05 13.50 11.52
C LEU A 181 24.32 12.31 10.89
N THR A 182 24.63 12.00 9.63
CA THR A 182 24.07 10.85 8.87
C THR A 182 24.53 9.48 9.36
N LYS A 183 25.44 9.43 10.34
CA LYS A 183 25.97 8.20 10.97
C LYS A 183 25.52 8.04 12.42
N VAL A 184 24.82 9.02 12.99
CA VAL A 184 24.12 8.86 14.28
C VAL A 184 22.86 8.02 14.03
N ALA A 185 22.60 7.06 14.91
CA ALA A 185 21.32 6.36 14.98
C ALA A 185 20.31 7.25 15.72
N ILE A 186 19.21 7.62 15.08
CA ILE A 186 18.24 8.59 15.59
C ILE A 186 16.85 7.91 15.65
N PRO A 187 16.28 7.71 16.84
CA PRO A 187 14.89 7.27 16.96
C PRO A 187 13.95 8.42 16.60
N GLY A 188 12.94 8.11 15.79
CA GLY A 188 12.03 9.05 15.18
C GLY A 188 10.57 8.58 15.23
N THR A 189 9.65 9.50 14.97
CA THR A 189 8.22 9.21 14.85
C THR A 189 7.74 9.46 13.42
N HIS A 190 7.06 8.46 12.84
CA HIS A 190 6.29 8.65 11.61
C HIS A 190 5.03 9.47 11.93
N ASP A 191 4.71 10.40 11.02
CA ASP A 191 3.67 11.44 11.17
C ASP A 191 3.51 11.91 12.63
N ALA A 192 4.59 12.43 13.21
CA ALA A 192 4.74 12.72 14.64
C ALA A 192 3.61 13.58 15.21
N GLY A 193 3.01 14.40 14.36
CA GLY A 193 1.91 15.28 14.68
C GLY A 193 0.51 14.65 14.60
N ALA A 194 0.34 13.49 13.96
CA ALA A 194 -0.93 12.75 13.91
C ALA A 194 -1.19 12.03 15.25
N SER A 195 -1.38 12.85 16.29
CA SER A 195 -1.42 12.43 17.69
C SER A 195 -2.82 12.50 18.29
N GLY A 196 -3.24 11.42 18.94
CA GLY A 196 -4.48 11.35 19.69
C GLY A 196 -4.58 12.39 20.82
N TYR A 197 -3.45 12.92 21.29
CA TYR A 197 -3.38 13.96 22.33
C TYR A 197 -4.05 15.29 21.94
N PHE A 198 -4.02 15.64 20.65
CA PHE A 198 -4.55 16.92 20.14
C PHE A 198 -5.80 16.75 19.25
N GLY A 199 -6.17 15.52 18.92
CA GLY A 199 -7.25 15.23 17.99
C GLY A 199 -8.62 15.72 18.45
N LEU A 200 -9.39 16.28 17.51
CA LEU A 200 -10.83 16.53 17.71
C LEU A 200 -11.69 15.27 17.48
N ALA A 201 -11.13 14.25 16.84
CA ALA A 201 -11.75 12.94 16.63
C ALA A 201 -11.65 12.08 17.89
N ILE A 202 -12.67 11.25 18.13
CA ILE A 202 -12.68 10.27 19.20
C ILE A 202 -11.62 9.19 18.90
N ILE A 203 -10.67 8.96 19.82
CA ILE A 203 -9.48 8.12 19.54
C ILE A 203 -9.87 6.66 19.28
N GLY A 204 -10.96 6.18 19.89
CA GLY A 204 -11.50 4.83 19.69
C GLY A 204 -12.35 4.62 18.41
N SER A 205 -12.75 5.70 17.72
CA SER A 205 -13.53 5.63 16.47
C SER A 205 -12.70 5.05 15.32
N LEU A 206 -13.34 4.52 14.28
CA LEU A 206 -12.68 4.02 13.08
C LEU A 206 -11.82 5.10 12.40
N VAL A 207 -12.33 6.33 12.30
CA VAL A 207 -11.52 7.49 11.86
C VAL A 207 -10.29 7.65 12.76
N GLY A 208 -10.44 7.62 14.09
CA GLY A 208 -9.31 7.70 15.04
C GLY A 208 -8.27 6.59 14.85
N ARG A 209 -8.73 5.34 14.69
CA ARG A 209 -7.88 4.14 14.49
C ARG A 209 -7.00 4.18 13.24
N TRP A 210 -7.43 4.91 12.21
CA TRP A 210 -6.73 5.04 10.93
C TRP A 210 -6.12 6.43 10.70
N THR A 211 -6.25 7.34 11.66
CA THR A 211 -5.69 8.70 11.61
C THR A 211 -4.49 8.87 12.52
N PHE A 212 -4.50 8.26 13.72
CA PHE A 212 -3.46 8.49 14.71
C PHE A 212 -2.32 7.48 14.58
N THR A 213 -1.09 8.00 14.49
CA THR A 213 0.17 7.25 14.48
C THR A 213 0.87 7.29 15.85
N GLN A 214 0.52 8.28 16.68
CA GLN A 214 1.09 8.48 18.03
C GLN A 214 0.00 8.74 19.08
N ASP A 215 0.25 8.31 20.32
CA ASP A 215 -0.56 8.69 21.48
C ASP A 215 -0.06 9.99 22.12
N GLN A 216 1.26 10.22 22.04
CA GLN A 216 1.99 11.24 22.76
C GLN A 216 1.95 12.58 22.04
N SER A 217 1.89 13.67 22.80
CA SER A 217 2.30 15.01 22.34
C SER A 217 3.78 15.05 21.98
N LEU A 218 4.22 16.02 21.15
CA LEU A 218 5.64 16.13 20.77
C LEU A 218 6.57 16.31 21.98
N TRP A 219 6.10 16.97 23.05
CA TRP A 219 6.82 17.04 24.32
C TRP A 219 7.07 15.64 24.88
N GLN A 220 6.02 14.82 25.02
CA GLN A 220 6.13 13.47 25.57
C GLN A 220 7.02 12.58 24.69
N GLN A 221 6.92 12.66 23.36
CA GLN A 221 7.79 11.96 22.41
C GLN A 221 9.28 12.31 22.65
N LEU A 222 9.61 13.61 22.79
CA LEU A 222 10.97 14.08 23.08
C LEU A 222 11.49 13.61 24.44
N VAL A 223 10.65 13.64 25.49
CA VAL A 223 11.04 13.16 26.83
C VAL A 223 11.30 11.65 26.84
N LEU A 224 10.58 10.87 26.04
CA LEU A 224 10.82 9.43 25.84
C LEU A 224 12.07 9.12 25.01
N GLY A 225 12.65 10.12 24.34
CA GLY A 225 13.95 10.04 23.66
C GLY A 225 13.91 10.16 22.14
N VAL A 226 12.75 10.42 21.52
CA VAL A 226 12.63 10.74 20.09
C VAL A 226 13.48 11.98 19.76
N ARG A 227 14.17 12.00 18.62
CA ARG A 227 14.93 13.18 18.14
C ARG A 227 14.68 13.52 16.67
N TYR A 228 13.80 12.78 15.99
CA TYR A 228 13.30 13.10 14.65
C TYR A 228 11.77 13.08 14.64
N MET A 229 11.15 14.06 13.97
CA MET A 229 9.70 14.18 13.83
C MET A 229 9.35 14.42 12.36
N ASP A 230 8.65 13.48 11.72
CA ASP A 230 7.95 13.72 10.46
C ASP A 230 6.71 14.59 10.72
N MET A 231 6.68 15.79 10.15
CA MET A 231 5.62 16.78 10.34
C MET A 231 4.96 17.13 9.01
N ARG A 232 3.64 17.02 8.97
CA ARG A 232 2.83 17.23 7.76
C ARG A 232 1.87 18.39 7.98
N ILE A 233 2.10 19.50 7.26
CA ILE A 233 1.48 20.79 7.57
C ILE A 233 0.56 21.26 6.43
N ALA A 234 -0.70 21.51 6.75
CA ALA A 234 -1.69 22.03 5.82
C ALA A 234 -2.10 23.48 6.13
N TYR A 235 -2.53 24.20 5.09
CA TYR A 235 -3.09 25.54 5.19
C TYR A 235 -4.60 25.54 4.96
N TYR A 236 -5.36 26.16 5.85
CA TYR A 236 -6.82 26.30 5.76
C TYR A 236 -7.22 27.80 5.76
N PRO A 237 -7.73 28.35 4.64
CA PRO A 237 -8.02 29.78 4.53
C PRO A 237 -9.21 30.23 5.40
N ASN A 238 -10.15 29.34 5.70
CA ASN A 238 -11.45 29.67 6.29
C ASN A 238 -11.54 29.46 7.82
N THR A 239 -10.44 29.10 8.47
CA THR A 239 -10.32 28.91 9.94
C THR A 239 -9.68 30.12 10.62
N VAL A 240 -9.71 30.20 11.96
CA VAL A 240 -9.07 31.28 12.72
C VAL A 240 -7.56 31.12 12.66
N GLU A 241 -7.07 29.97 13.13
CA GLU A 241 -5.73 29.46 12.87
C GLU A 241 -5.63 29.08 11.39
N LYS A 242 -4.47 29.27 10.75
CA LYS A 242 -4.29 28.96 9.32
C LYS A 242 -3.51 27.67 9.09
N PHE A 243 -2.52 27.40 9.92
CA PHE A 243 -1.67 26.21 9.81
C PHE A 243 -2.15 25.11 10.76
N PHE A 244 -2.33 23.92 10.20
CA PHE A 244 -2.74 22.72 10.91
C PHE A 244 -1.75 21.60 10.64
N VAL A 245 -1.61 20.72 11.63
CA VAL A 245 -1.03 19.39 11.45
C VAL A 245 -2.09 18.49 10.84
N ASN A 246 -1.68 17.65 9.89
CA ASN A 246 -2.54 16.78 9.09
C ASN A 246 -1.98 15.36 8.99
N HIS A 247 -2.85 14.35 8.99
CA HIS A 247 -2.53 13.03 8.45
C HIS A 247 -3.04 12.99 7.00
N ASP A 248 -2.16 13.30 6.05
CA ASP A 248 -2.47 13.62 4.66
C ASP A 248 -3.63 14.63 4.50
N GLN A 249 -4.82 14.19 4.09
CA GLN A 249 -6.00 15.06 3.91
C GLN A 249 -6.81 15.24 5.21
N VAL A 250 -6.55 14.44 6.25
CA VAL A 250 -7.25 14.51 7.54
C VAL A 250 -6.62 15.60 8.42
N ARG A 251 -7.40 16.60 8.79
CA ARG A 251 -6.96 17.71 9.65
C ARG A 251 -6.98 17.31 11.13
N ILE A 252 -5.82 17.33 11.79
CA ILE A 252 -5.67 16.92 13.19
C ILE A 252 -5.98 18.08 14.14
N ALA A 253 -5.09 19.07 14.20
CA ALA A 253 -5.15 20.20 15.14
C ALA A 253 -4.27 21.37 14.66
N PRO A 254 -4.47 22.60 15.18
CA PRO A 254 -3.64 23.75 14.84
C PRO A 254 -2.15 23.49 15.11
N LEU A 255 -1.26 24.11 14.34
CA LEU A 255 0.19 23.92 14.46
C LEU A 255 0.81 24.50 15.76
N GLN A 256 0.23 25.56 16.32
CA GLN A 256 0.87 26.30 17.43
C GLN A 256 1.20 25.43 18.67
N PRO A 257 0.32 24.56 19.19
CA PRO A 257 0.65 23.70 20.34
C PRO A 257 1.84 22.76 20.09
N TYR A 258 2.02 22.29 18.85
CA TYR A 258 3.16 21.45 18.45
C TYR A 258 4.46 22.25 18.47
N ILE A 259 4.43 23.50 17.98
CA ILE A 259 5.56 24.44 18.11
C ILE A 259 5.87 24.69 19.59
N ASP A 260 4.86 24.99 20.41
CA ASP A 260 5.02 25.27 21.85
C ASP A 260 5.65 24.08 22.60
N ASN A 261 5.30 22.85 22.21
CA ASN A 261 5.90 21.61 22.75
C ASN A 261 7.40 21.51 22.46
N VAL A 262 7.80 21.76 21.21
CA VAL A 262 9.21 21.75 20.80
C VAL A 262 9.96 22.90 21.47
N VAL A 263 9.41 24.12 21.46
CA VAL A 263 9.94 25.30 22.18
C VAL A 263 10.21 24.97 23.67
N ALA A 264 9.24 24.34 24.35
CA ALA A 264 9.39 23.98 25.75
C ALA A 264 10.52 22.97 25.99
N PHE A 265 10.68 21.98 25.11
CA PHE A 265 11.77 20.99 25.21
C PHE A 265 13.13 21.60 24.87
N MET A 266 13.23 22.41 23.82
CA MET A 266 14.47 23.11 23.50
C MET A 266 14.88 24.04 24.64
N THR A 267 13.95 24.78 25.25
CA THR A 267 14.24 25.69 26.38
C THR A 267 14.85 24.97 27.59
N GLN A 268 14.56 23.68 27.78
CA GLN A 268 14.96 22.90 28.97
C GLN A 268 16.06 21.86 28.71
N THR A 269 16.54 21.71 27.47
CA THR A 269 17.51 20.67 27.10
C THR A 269 18.62 21.16 26.18
N GLU A 270 19.71 20.40 26.12
CA GLU A 270 20.90 20.63 25.29
C GLU A 270 20.98 19.63 24.11
N GLU A 271 19.83 19.04 23.77
CA GLU A 271 19.67 18.01 22.74
C GLU A 271 19.58 18.60 21.34
N ILE A 272 19.96 17.80 20.33
CA ILE A 272 19.73 18.13 18.92
C ILE A 272 18.44 17.44 18.46
N VAL A 273 17.51 18.20 17.90
CA VAL A 273 16.21 17.71 17.37
C VAL A 273 16.13 17.99 15.86
N ILE A 274 15.53 17.08 15.10
CA ILE A 274 15.18 17.25 13.69
C ILE A 274 13.65 17.37 13.59
N PHE A 275 13.17 18.54 13.19
CA PHE A 275 11.77 18.84 12.92
C PHE A 275 11.58 18.87 11.40
N ASP A 276 11.18 17.74 10.84
CA ASP A 276 11.15 17.52 9.39
C ASP A 276 9.79 17.88 8.83
N ILE A 277 9.66 19.04 8.18
CA ILE A 277 8.42 19.39 7.47
C ILE A 277 8.43 18.61 6.16
N HIS A 278 8.00 17.36 6.24
CA HIS A 278 8.20 16.40 5.18
C HIS A 278 7.24 16.63 4.00
N LYS A 279 5.97 16.94 4.30
CA LYS A 279 4.89 17.17 3.31
C LYS A 279 4.04 18.39 3.66
N LEU A 280 3.50 19.03 2.62
CA LEU A 280 2.54 20.13 2.70
C LEU A 280 1.21 19.73 2.03
N PRO A 281 0.45 18.76 2.58
CA PRO A 281 -0.55 17.98 1.83
C PRO A 281 -1.79 18.75 1.34
N HIS A 282 -2.04 19.96 1.86
CA HIS A 282 -3.19 20.76 1.45
C HIS A 282 -2.92 22.27 1.57
N GLY A 283 -3.32 23.03 0.55
CA GLY A 283 -3.46 24.49 0.64
C GLY A 283 -2.21 25.32 0.34
N PHE A 284 -1.13 24.73 -0.16
CA PHE A 284 0.12 25.44 -0.48
C PHE A 284 0.41 25.63 -1.99
N ASP A 285 -0.15 24.77 -2.85
CA ASP A 285 0.13 24.78 -4.28
C ASP A 285 -0.34 26.06 -4.98
N GLY A 286 0.56 26.73 -5.69
CA GLY A 286 0.28 27.98 -6.40
C GLY A 286 0.21 29.23 -5.51
N TYR A 287 0.53 29.13 -4.22
CA TYR A 287 0.41 30.22 -3.24
C TYR A 287 1.71 30.49 -2.45
N PRO A 288 2.75 31.09 -3.08
CA PRO A 288 4.05 31.35 -2.43
C PRO A 288 3.95 32.20 -1.16
N GLU A 289 2.92 33.03 -1.01
CA GLU A 289 2.68 33.83 0.18
C GLU A 289 2.39 32.96 1.43
N ARG A 290 1.75 31.80 1.25
CA ARG A 290 1.45 30.88 2.36
C ARG A 290 2.69 30.14 2.84
N HIS A 291 3.60 29.82 1.92
CA HIS A 291 4.95 29.35 2.27
C HIS A 291 5.70 30.41 3.06
N GLN A 292 5.68 31.68 2.60
CA GLN A 292 6.33 32.78 3.31
C GLN A 292 5.77 32.98 4.73
N GLU A 293 4.45 32.89 4.92
CA GLU A 293 3.81 32.95 6.24
C GLU A 293 4.22 31.78 7.15
N LEU A 294 4.27 30.54 6.63
CA LEU A 294 4.71 29.37 7.42
C LEU A 294 6.20 29.49 7.79
N ILE A 295 7.06 29.85 6.83
CA ILE A 295 8.49 30.04 7.05
C ILE A 295 8.72 31.13 8.11
N ALA A 296 7.99 32.25 8.04
CA ALA A 296 8.08 33.32 9.04
C ALA A 296 7.61 32.88 10.43
N LEU A 297 6.57 32.04 10.54
CA LEU A 297 6.13 31.45 11.80
C LEU A 297 7.22 30.54 12.41
N LEU A 298 7.81 29.66 11.59
CA LEU A 298 8.86 28.74 12.02
C LEU A 298 10.12 29.49 12.46
N GLU A 299 10.61 30.44 11.66
CA GLU A 299 11.77 31.27 12.02
C GLU A 299 11.47 32.08 13.29
N PHE A 300 10.30 32.71 13.41
CA PHE A 300 9.91 33.45 14.61
C PHE A 300 9.92 32.58 15.88
N SER A 301 9.46 31.33 15.79
CA SER A 301 9.35 30.42 16.93
C SER A 301 10.64 29.64 17.26
N PHE A 302 11.50 29.38 16.27
CA PHE A 302 12.61 28.44 16.39
C PHE A 302 14.00 29.03 16.13
N GLN A 303 14.13 30.24 15.57
CA GLN A 303 15.42 30.78 15.11
C GLN A 303 16.53 30.78 16.17
N GLU A 304 16.21 30.90 17.47
CA GLU A 304 17.20 30.82 18.56
C GLU A 304 18.03 29.52 18.52
N TRP A 305 17.44 28.43 18.02
CA TRP A 305 18.03 27.09 18.03
C TRP A 305 18.32 26.53 16.63
N MET A 306 17.80 27.17 15.58
CA MET A 306 17.92 26.66 14.22
C MET A 306 19.39 26.49 13.77
N ALA A 307 19.70 25.34 13.20
CA ALA A 307 20.97 25.07 12.53
C ALA A 307 20.99 25.77 11.16
N PRO A 308 21.96 26.67 10.89
CA PRO A 308 22.00 27.37 9.62
C PRO A 308 22.28 26.37 8.48
N LYS A 309 21.60 26.56 7.35
CA LYS A 309 21.60 25.65 6.19
C LYS A 309 23.00 25.34 5.65
N ASN A 310 23.93 26.28 5.78
CA ASN A 310 25.32 26.14 5.33
C ASN A 310 26.18 25.20 6.21
N LEU A 311 25.65 24.75 7.36
CA LEU A 311 26.25 23.70 8.19
C LEU A 311 25.87 22.30 7.67
N GLY A 312 24.78 22.18 6.90
CA GLY A 312 24.33 20.95 6.28
C GLY A 312 25.10 20.55 5.01
N PRO A 313 24.80 19.37 4.42
CA PRO A 313 23.76 18.42 4.84
C PRO A 313 24.23 17.38 5.87
N ASP A 314 25.54 17.27 6.12
CA ASP A 314 26.14 16.24 6.98
C ASP A 314 27.38 16.79 7.73
N PRO A 315 27.17 17.68 8.71
CA PRO A 315 28.22 18.08 9.65
C PRO A 315 28.56 16.94 10.60
N THR A 316 29.70 17.03 11.28
CA THR A 316 29.94 16.26 12.50
C THR A 316 29.07 16.78 13.64
N MET A 317 28.75 15.93 14.61
CA MET A 317 28.02 16.38 15.81
C MET A 317 28.83 17.41 16.61
N GLY A 318 30.16 17.34 16.56
CA GLY A 318 31.06 18.37 17.09
C GLY A 318 30.81 19.74 16.47
N GLU A 319 30.78 19.83 15.14
CA GLU A 319 30.49 21.10 14.43
C GLU A 319 29.08 21.64 14.73
N LEU A 320 28.08 20.76 14.91
CA LEU A 320 26.74 21.16 15.38
C LEU A 320 26.76 21.74 16.81
N TRP A 321 27.37 21.03 17.77
CA TRP A 321 27.45 21.53 19.15
C TRP A 321 28.31 22.80 19.28
N GLU A 322 29.38 22.93 18.50
CA GLU A 322 30.23 24.13 18.47
C GLU A 322 29.54 25.34 17.84
N SER A 323 28.57 25.15 16.94
CA SER A 323 27.77 26.26 16.39
C SER A 323 26.76 26.84 17.38
N GLY A 324 26.46 26.12 18.47
CA GLY A 324 25.39 26.45 19.41
C GLY A 324 23.97 26.16 18.90
N SER A 325 23.84 25.72 17.63
CA SER A 325 22.56 25.33 17.04
C SER A 325 22.19 23.91 17.44
N ARG A 326 20.89 23.67 17.52
CA ARG A 326 20.34 22.45 18.15
C ARG A 326 18.95 22.03 17.63
N LEU A 327 18.39 22.76 16.67
CA LEU A 327 17.17 22.38 15.96
C LEU A 327 17.44 22.39 14.45
N ILE A 328 17.33 21.25 13.79
CA ILE A 328 17.36 21.16 12.32
C ILE A 328 15.92 21.20 11.86
N VAL A 329 15.56 22.19 11.04
CA VAL A 329 14.23 22.29 10.42
C VAL A 329 14.39 22.12 8.92
N THR A 330 13.68 21.17 8.34
CA THR A 330 13.64 20.98 6.88
C THR A 330 12.44 21.69 6.27
N TYR A 331 12.43 21.80 4.94
CA TYR A 331 11.26 22.24 4.20
C TYR A 331 11.21 21.56 2.83
N PRO A 332 10.03 21.17 2.31
CA PRO A 332 9.96 20.34 1.11
C PRO A 332 9.89 21.16 -0.18
N SER A 333 9.49 22.43 -0.10
CA SER A 333 9.28 23.30 -1.26
C SER A 333 10.45 24.21 -1.57
N SER A 334 10.56 24.64 -2.84
CA SER A 334 11.62 25.52 -3.34
C SER A 334 11.65 26.89 -2.64
N GLU A 335 10.51 27.35 -2.14
CA GLU A 335 10.31 28.58 -1.37
C GLU A 335 11.15 28.59 -0.09
N GLY A 336 11.31 27.42 0.55
CA GLY A 336 12.19 27.24 1.70
C GLY A 336 13.68 27.39 1.36
N SER A 337 14.08 27.35 0.09
CA SER A 337 15.49 27.50 -0.31
C SER A 337 16.05 28.90 -0.06
N LEU A 338 15.18 29.90 0.11
CA LEU A 338 15.56 31.29 0.39
C LEU A 338 15.88 31.54 1.87
N SER A 339 15.40 30.68 2.78
CA SER A 339 15.74 30.77 4.20
C SER A 339 17.20 30.35 4.43
N PRO A 340 17.96 31.09 5.27
CA PRO A 340 19.29 30.66 5.70
C PRO A 340 19.26 29.53 6.74
N TYR A 341 18.08 29.13 7.24
CA TYR A 341 17.90 28.13 8.30
C TYR A 341 17.21 26.84 7.86
N LEU A 342 16.45 26.84 6.76
CA LEU A 342 15.71 25.65 6.32
C LEU A 342 16.58 24.70 5.50
N TRP A 343 16.75 23.49 6.00
CA TRP A 343 17.50 22.41 5.36
C TRP A 343 16.67 21.75 4.25
N ASN A 344 17.32 20.97 3.40
CA ASN A 344 16.61 20.14 2.43
C ASN A 344 15.88 19.01 3.18
N ASN A 345 14.75 18.56 2.64
CA ASN A 345 13.91 17.48 3.19
C ASN A 345 14.71 16.20 3.51
N VAL A 346 14.37 15.51 4.60
CA VAL A 346 14.92 14.18 4.91
C VAL A 346 14.42 13.19 3.85
N TYR A 347 15.31 12.33 3.35
CA TYR A 347 14.88 11.28 2.44
C TYR A 347 14.24 10.12 3.20
N HIS A 348 12.97 9.86 2.94
CA HIS A 348 12.30 8.67 3.45
C HIS A 348 12.66 7.47 2.57
N LEU A 349 13.33 6.49 3.17
CA LEU A 349 13.34 5.11 2.70
C LEU A 349 12.03 4.47 3.19
N TRP A 350 10.95 4.81 2.48
CA TRP A 350 9.58 4.45 2.83
C TRP A 350 9.19 3.14 2.17
N GLY A 351 8.86 2.14 2.99
CA GLY A 351 8.49 0.81 2.52
C GLY A 351 7.19 0.82 1.72
N ASP A 352 6.19 1.59 2.13
CA ASP A 352 4.93 1.66 1.38
C ASP A 352 4.16 0.33 1.45
N VAL A 353 4.22 -0.40 2.56
CA VAL A 353 3.88 -1.83 2.61
C VAL A 353 2.91 -2.15 3.72
N ASN A 354 2.11 -3.20 3.53
CA ASN A 354 1.13 -3.68 4.51
C ASN A 354 1.36 -5.13 4.98
N THR A 355 2.49 -5.75 4.65
CA THR A 355 2.89 -7.04 5.22
C THR A 355 4.30 -7.03 5.78
N LEU A 356 4.53 -7.85 6.80
CA LEU A 356 5.82 -7.90 7.51
C LEU A 356 6.95 -8.45 6.62
N GLY A 357 6.63 -9.38 5.71
CA GLY A 357 7.61 -9.97 4.79
C GLY A 357 8.06 -8.99 3.72
N ASP A 358 7.14 -8.16 3.21
CA ASP A 358 7.44 -7.17 2.18
C ASP A 358 8.21 -5.99 2.78
N LEU A 359 7.87 -5.58 4.02
CA LEU A 359 8.65 -4.62 4.81
C LEU A 359 10.07 -5.15 5.09
N GLU A 360 10.21 -6.42 5.45
CA GLU A 360 11.53 -7.05 5.61
C GLU A 360 12.32 -6.99 4.29
N ALA A 361 11.74 -7.48 3.20
CA ALA A 361 12.38 -7.53 1.88
C ALA A 361 12.79 -6.14 1.37
N TYR A 362 11.90 -5.15 1.48
CA TYR A 362 12.16 -3.76 1.11
C TYR A 362 13.33 -3.18 1.92
N LEU A 363 13.29 -3.31 3.25
CA LEU A 363 14.30 -2.70 4.13
C LEU A 363 15.68 -3.34 3.95
N TYR A 364 15.76 -4.66 3.82
CA TYR A 364 17.01 -5.36 3.50
C TYR A 364 17.57 -5.00 2.10
N LYS A 365 16.70 -4.71 1.11
CA LYS A 365 17.07 -4.20 -0.22
C LYS A 365 17.58 -2.75 -0.15
N GLY A 366 16.91 -1.91 0.65
CA GLY A 366 17.09 -0.45 0.66
C GLY A 366 18.19 0.09 1.57
N ILE A 367 18.28 -0.37 2.82
CA ILE A 367 19.19 0.17 3.86
C ILE A 367 20.67 0.17 3.41
N PRO A 368 21.21 -0.89 2.78
CA PRO A 368 22.60 -0.89 2.30
C PRO A 368 22.88 0.19 1.23
N GLN A 369 21.86 0.59 0.47
CA GLN A 369 21.99 1.61 -0.58
C GLN A 369 22.04 3.03 0.00
N GLN A 370 21.34 3.27 1.12
CA GLN A 370 21.27 4.59 1.76
C GLN A 370 22.43 4.85 2.73
N THR A 371 23.15 3.81 3.15
CA THR A 371 24.20 3.90 4.18
C THR A 371 25.19 5.05 3.92
N ASP A 372 25.67 5.26 2.69
CA ASP A 372 26.62 6.34 2.36
C ASP A 372 26.01 7.51 1.55
N ARG A 373 24.71 7.79 1.74
CA ARG A 373 23.96 8.86 1.04
C ARG A 373 24.54 10.28 1.22
N GLY A 374 25.13 10.58 2.38
CA GLY A 374 25.70 11.91 2.68
C GLY A 374 24.67 13.03 2.91
N SER A 375 23.39 12.69 3.05
CA SER A 375 22.31 13.55 3.54
C SER A 375 21.47 12.79 4.56
N LEU A 376 20.71 13.51 5.39
CA LEU A 376 19.73 12.89 6.29
C LEU A 376 18.78 11.94 5.55
N TRP A 377 18.48 10.80 6.17
CA TRP A 377 17.49 9.84 5.68
C TRP A 377 16.89 9.02 6.82
N SER A 378 15.63 8.62 6.65
CA SER A 378 14.86 7.78 7.57
C SER A 378 14.52 6.44 6.96
N VAL A 379 14.66 5.38 7.75
CA VAL A 379 13.87 4.16 7.59
C VAL A 379 12.49 4.48 8.14
N MET A 380 11.47 4.34 7.32
CA MET A 380 10.07 4.39 7.75
C MET A 380 9.62 2.95 7.98
N ALA A 381 9.15 2.65 9.20
CA ALA A 381 8.95 1.30 9.72
C ALA A 381 7.51 1.00 10.16
N GLU A 382 6.59 1.89 9.82
CA GLU A 382 5.15 1.65 9.82
C GLU A 382 4.74 0.71 8.67
N PHE A 383 3.55 0.12 8.78
CA PHE A 383 2.81 -0.27 7.57
C PHE A 383 2.03 0.93 7.08
N THR A 384 1.96 1.09 5.76
CA THR A 384 1.00 2.02 5.18
C THR A 384 -0.28 1.26 4.84
N PRO A 385 -1.43 1.69 5.39
CA PRO A 385 -2.68 0.99 5.16
C PRO A 385 -3.20 1.26 3.75
N THR A 386 -3.51 0.19 3.03
CA THR A 386 -4.25 0.29 1.77
C THR A 386 -5.72 0.61 2.02
N ALA A 387 -6.44 0.91 0.94
CA ALA A 387 -7.89 0.98 0.89
C ALA A 387 -8.61 -0.15 1.64
N ILE A 388 -8.12 -1.37 1.43
CA ILE A 388 -8.75 -2.61 1.87
C ILE A 388 -8.46 -2.84 3.35
N ASP A 389 -7.27 -2.47 3.82
CA ASP A 389 -6.91 -2.54 5.24
C ASP A 389 -7.84 -1.67 6.08
N VAL A 390 -8.14 -0.45 5.62
CA VAL A 390 -9.07 0.47 6.27
C VAL A 390 -10.51 -0.06 6.22
N ALA A 391 -11.01 -0.41 5.03
CA ALA A 391 -12.39 -0.83 4.82
C ALA A 391 -12.78 -2.12 5.56
N PHE A 392 -11.85 -3.06 5.72
CA PHE A 392 -12.08 -4.30 6.48
C PHE A 392 -11.56 -4.24 7.92
N ASN A 393 -11.13 -3.06 8.40
CA ASN A 393 -10.54 -2.84 9.72
C ASN A 393 -9.41 -3.87 10.03
N HIS A 394 -8.54 -4.12 9.05
CA HIS A 394 -7.40 -5.02 9.15
C HIS A 394 -6.49 -4.58 10.31
N TRP A 395 -5.95 -5.56 11.03
CA TRP A 395 -5.23 -5.39 12.31
C TRP A 395 -6.00 -4.68 13.43
N GLY A 396 -7.19 -4.11 13.19
CA GLY A 396 -7.88 -3.22 14.12
C GLY A 396 -7.44 -1.76 14.06
N GLY A 397 -6.73 -1.34 13.00
CA GLY A 397 -6.19 0.02 12.83
C GLY A 397 -4.66 0.09 12.93
N LEU A 398 -4.12 1.31 12.88
CA LEU A 398 -2.67 1.58 12.93
C LEU A 398 -2.01 1.05 14.21
N ARG A 399 -2.75 0.97 15.33
CA ARG A 399 -2.28 0.30 16.56
C ARG A 399 -1.95 -1.17 16.37
N GLY A 400 -2.77 -1.88 15.59
CA GLY A 400 -2.56 -3.28 15.25
C GLY A 400 -1.41 -3.46 14.28
N ALA A 401 -1.28 -2.58 13.29
CA ALA A 401 -0.13 -2.52 12.39
C ALA A 401 1.18 -2.36 13.18
N ALA A 402 1.25 -1.37 14.06
CA ALA A 402 2.41 -1.13 14.93
C ALA A 402 2.70 -2.30 15.87
N THR A 403 1.67 -3.01 16.35
CA THR A 403 1.85 -4.24 17.16
C THR A 403 2.53 -5.36 16.35
N ILE A 404 2.33 -5.39 15.04
CA ILE A 404 2.97 -6.36 14.12
C ILE A 404 4.39 -5.91 13.73
N THR A 405 4.61 -4.62 13.43
CA THR A 405 5.91 -4.14 12.91
C THR A 405 6.94 -3.82 13.98
N ASN A 406 6.53 -3.26 15.12
CA ASN A 406 7.47 -2.59 16.03
C ASN A 406 8.52 -3.53 16.62
N THR A 407 8.11 -4.73 17.07
CA THR A 407 9.02 -5.71 17.66
C THR A 407 9.98 -6.32 16.62
N PRO A 408 9.52 -6.84 15.46
CA PRO A 408 10.41 -7.31 14.40
C PRO A 408 11.41 -6.25 13.91
N VAL A 409 10.95 -5.03 13.60
CA VAL A 409 11.85 -3.95 13.13
C VAL A 409 12.90 -3.60 14.18
N THR A 410 12.51 -3.53 15.45
CA THR A 410 13.47 -3.30 16.54
C THR A 410 14.50 -4.42 16.65
N CYS A 411 14.10 -5.67 16.37
CA CYS A 411 15.01 -6.81 16.35
C CYS A 411 15.97 -6.76 15.15
N TRP A 412 15.47 -6.53 13.93
CA TRP A 412 16.31 -6.35 12.73
C TRP A 412 17.27 -5.16 12.88
N PHE A 413 16.81 -4.05 13.44
CA PHE A 413 17.67 -2.91 13.74
C PHE A 413 18.74 -3.26 14.77
N ARG A 414 18.40 -4.02 15.83
CA ARG A 414 19.35 -4.47 16.86
C ARG A 414 20.39 -5.46 16.32
N GLN A 415 19.98 -6.37 15.45
CA GLN A 415 20.81 -7.49 14.98
C GLN A 415 21.62 -7.14 13.72
N ASP A 416 20.98 -6.55 12.70
CA ASP A 416 21.51 -6.50 11.34
C ASP A 416 21.84 -5.09 10.83
N TRP A 417 21.14 -4.06 11.33
CA TRP A 417 21.23 -2.70 10.78
C TRP A 417 21.75 -1.63 11.75
N TRP A 418 22.15 -2.04 12.97
CA TRP A 418 22.56 -1.14 14.06
C TRP A 418 23.74 -0.25 13.69
N ASP A 419 24.53 -0.57 12.67
CA ASP A 419 25.69 0.21 12.19
C ASP A 419 25.42 1.01 10.90
N GLN A 420 24.29 0.79 10.24
CA GLN A 420 23.97 1.33 8.90
C GLN A 420 22.93 2.45 8.91
N VAL A 421 21.85 2.34 9.69
CA VAL A 421 20.68 3.25 9.61
C VAL A 421 20.97 4.62 10.23
N ASN A 422 20.47 5.69 9.62
CA ASN A 422 20.49 7.04 10.20
C ASN A 422 19.28 7.26 11.13
N ILE A 423 18.09 7.55 10.59
CA ILE A 423 16.86 7.68 11.38
C ILE A 423 16.03 6.39 11.27
N VAL A 424 15.39 5.95 12.37
CA VAL A 424 14.32 4.93 12.36
C VAL A 424 13.04 5.61 12.85
N ALA A 425 12.08 5.84 11.96
CA ALA A 425 10.78 6.41 12.27
C ALA A 425 9.73 5.30 12.43
N MET A 426 8.94 5.33 13.51
CA MET A 426 7.93 4.31 13.80
C MET A 426 6.63 4.92 14.33
N ASP A 427 5.55 4.15 14.23
CA ASP A 427 4.27 4.43 14.89
C ASP A 427 4.30 3.93 16.35
N TYR A 428 3.56 4.64 17.22
CA TYR A 428 3.38 4.32 18.64
C TYR A 428 4.70 4.01 19.35
N ILE A 429 5.66 4.94 19.36
CA ILE A 429 7.03 4.71 19.87
C ILE A 429 7.13 4.01 21.24
N PRO A 430 6.26 4.24 22.24
CA PRO A 430 6.28 3.46 23.50
C PRO A 430 6.14 1.94 23.34
N ALA A 431 5.58 1.46 22.22
CA ALA A 431 5.46 0.05 21.86
C ALA A 431 6.75 -0.53 21.24
N SER A 432 7.87 0.18 21.34
CA SER A 432 9.15 -0.18 20.73
C SER A 432 10.34 0.14 21.64
N ASP A 433 11.36 -0.72 21.64
CA ASP A 433 12.64 -0.50 22.32
C ASP A 433 13.67 0.23 21.41
N VAL A 434 13.26 0.69 20.21
CA VAL A 434 14.12 1.36 19.23
C VAL A 434 14.96 2.50 19.81
N VAL A 435 14.45 3.22 20.81
CA VAL A 435 15.18 4.31 21.49
C VAL A 435 16.38 3.76 22.26
N SER A 436 16.23 2.68 23.02
CA SER A 436 17.35 2.03 23.72
C SER A 436 18.35 1.46 22.73
N VAL A 437 17.87 0.77 21.68
CA VAL A 437 18.71 0.19 20.63
C VAL A 437 19.53 1.28 19.92
N ALA A 438 18.93 2.43 19.57
CA ALA A 438 19.64 3.56 18.98
C ALA A 438 20.66 4.18 19.94
N VAL A 439 20.30 4.35 21.22
CA VAL A 439 21.19 4.83 22.29
C VAL A 439 22.42 3.93 22.45
N GLU A 440 22.25 2.62 22.38
CA GLU A 440 23.36 1.65 22.48
C GLU A 440 24.16 1.55 21.19
N ALA A 441 23.50 1.55 20.03
CA ALA A 441 24.14 1.56 18.71
C ALA A 441 25.11 2.73 18.59
N ASN A 442 24.73 3.94 19.03
CA ASN A 442 25.59 5.11 19.02
C ASN A 442 26.84 4.96 19.91
N LYS A 443 26.72 4.32 21.09
CA LYS A 443 27.87 4.01 21.96
C LYS A 443 28.86 3.05 21.30
N LEU A 444 28.37 2.11 20.48
CA LEU A 444 29.21 1.18 19.70
C LEU A 444 29.79 1.83 18.44
N ARG A 445 28.99 2.58 17.66
CA ARG A 445 29.44 3.29 16.44
C ARG A 445 30.57 4.27 16.73
N GLY A 446 30.56 4.92 17.90
CA GLY A 446 31.66 5.77 18.37
C GLY A 446 32.97 5.03 18.71
N GLY A 447 33.03 3.69 18.60
CA GLY A 447 34.18 2.89 19.02
C GLY A 447 34.60 1.78 18.03
N PHE A 448 35.58 2.07 17.18
CA PHE A 448 36.49 1.10 16.52
C PHE A 448 35.92 -0.10 15.72
N CYS A 449 34.62 -0.11 15.41
CA CYS A 449 33.98 -1.19 14.67
C CYS A 449 34.02 -0.96 13.15
N GLY A 450 34.76 -1.81 12.42
CA GLY A 450 35.00 -1.69 10.97
C GLY A 450 34.12 -2.59 10.11
N ARG A 451 33.60 -2.05 9.00
CA ARG A 451 32.69 -2.68 8.04
C ARG A 451 33.17 -4.03 7.48
N THR A 452 32.24 -4.98 7.33
CA THR A 452 32.47 -6.25 6.62
C THR A 452 31.44 -6.43 5.50
N THR A 453 31.87 -6.84 4.30
CA THR A 453 30.99 -7.04 3.12
C THR A 453 30.79 -8.51 2.78
N ARG A 454 29.59 -8.88 2.28
CA ARG A 454 29.30 -10.19 1.65
C ARG A 454 28.42 -10.07 0.41
N ILE A 455 28.34 -11.17 -0.35
CA ILE A 455 28.15 -11.22 -1.80
C ILE A 455 26.85 -11.95 -2.18
N SER A 456 26.13 -11.44 -3.18
CA SER A 456 24.91 -12.02 -3.76
C SER A 456 25.16 -13.07 -4.86
N ARG A 457 24.12 -13.84 -5.23
CA ARG A 457 24.11 -14.78 -6.37
C ARG A 457 22.75 -14.81 -7.07
N SER A 458 22.75 -15.10 -8.37
CA SER A 458 21.60 -15.14 -9.28
C SER A 458 21.39 -16.52 -9.95
N GLY A 459 20.24 -16.75 -10.57
CA GLY A 459 19.89 -17.95 -11.38
C GLY A 459 18.49 -17.83 -12.03
N SER A 460 18.22 -18.52 -13.15
CA SER A 460 17.13 -18.17 -14.10
C SER A 460 16.28 -19.33 -14.69
N SER A 461 15.12 -18.95 -15.27
CA SER A 461 14.52 -19.36 -16.58
C SER A 461 13.70 -20.67 -16.83
N SER A 462 12.42 -20.47 -17.25
CA SER A 462 11.78 -20.82 -18.57
C SER A 462 10.84 -22.05 -18.82
N GLY A 463 9.68 -21.79 -19.47
CA GLY A 463 8.94 -22.62 -20.48
C GLY A 463 7.60 -23.28 -20.06
N ALA A 464 6.53 -23.44 -20.87
CA ALA A 464 6.24 -23.08 -22.29
C ALA A 464 4.71 -23.20 -22.70
N GLU A 465 4.37 -22.74 -23.92
CA GLU A 465 3.07 -22.48 -24.64
C GLU A 465 1.96 -23.57 -24.82
N LEU A 466 0.75 -23.16 -25.29
CA LEU A 466 -0.24 -23.97 -26.09
C LEU A 466 -1.32 -23.14 -26.91
N VAL A 467 -1.21 -23.11 -28.26
CA VAL A 467 -2.21 -23.12 -29.39
C VAL A 467 -3.46 -22.17 -29.47
N ALA A 468 -3.77 -21.67 -30.70
CA ALA A 468 -4.81 -20.66 -31.04
C ALA A 468 -5.87 -21.09 -32.13
N PRO A 469 -6.93 -20.28 -32.42
CA PRO A 469 -7.94 -20.51 -33.48
C PRO A 469 -7.77 -19.60 -34.74
N SER A 470 -8.81 -19.53 -35.62
CA SER A 470 -8.60 -19.59 -37.08
C SER A 470 -9.22 -18.50 -37.99
N GLU A 471 -9.49 -17.28 -37.53
CA GLU A 471 -9.91 -16.17 -38.42
C GLU A 471 -9.10 -14.89 -38.15
N ALA A 472 -8.83 -14.12 -39.21
CA ALA A 472 -8.11 -12.86 -39.11
C ALA A 472 -9.01 -11.76 -38.54
N ARG A 473 -8.60 -11.17 -37.42
CA ARG A 473 -9.30 -10.12 -36.68
C ARG A 473 -8.42 -8.88 -36.53
N VAL A 474 -9.05 -7.71 -36.52
CA VAL A 474 -8.44 -6.42 -36.17
C VAL A 474 -9.38 -5.67 -35.25
N TRP A 475 -8.86 -4.85 -34.35
CA TRP A 475 -9.63 -3.99 -33.45
C TRP A 475 -8.97 -2.62 -33.30
N LEU A 476 -9.76 -1.61 -32.95
CA LEU A 476 -9.26 -0.29 -32.57
C LEU A 476 -9.64 0.03 -31.12
N TRP A 477 -8.65 0.11 -30.24
CA TRP A 477 -8.83 0.39 -28.81
C TRP A 477 -8.20 1.73 -28.41
N VAL A 478 -8.46 2.18 -27.19
CA VAL A 478 -7.86 3.40 -26.62
C VAL A 478 -6.90 2.98 -25.52
N SER A 479 -5.59 3.15 -25.71
CA SER A 479 -4.59 2.72 -24.74
C SER A 479 -4.78 3.40 -23.39
N ALA A 480 -4.59 2.62 -22.32
CA ALA A 480 -4.62 3.11 -20.94
C ALA A 480 -3.43 4.03 -20.63
N LEU A 481 -2.32 3.88 -21.37
CA LEU A 481 -1.08 4.61 -21.16
C LEU A 481 -1.27 6.12 -21.33
N ALA A 482 -0.66 6.86 -20.40
CA ALA A 482 -0.59 8.31 -20.44
C ALA A 482 0.77 8.77 -19.87
N SER A 483 1.22 9.95 -20.30
CA SER A 483 2.47 10.56 -19.83
C SER A 483 2.46 12.08 -19.99
N ALA A 484 3.21 12.77 -19.14
CA ALA A 484 3.47 14.20 -19.25
C ALA A 484 4.94 14.43 -19.67
N SER A 485 5.12 15.26 -20.70
CA SER A 485 6.43 15.76 -21.11
C SER A 485 6.95 16.84 -20.14
N SER A 486 8.27 17.10 -20.16
CA SER A 486 8.91 18.09 -19.29
C SER A 486 8.44 19.54 -19.50
N ASP A 487 7.81 19.85 -20.63
CA ASP A 487 7.16 21.14 -20.92
C ASP A 487 5.64 21.14 -20.63
N GLY A 488 5.11 20.07 -20.03
CA GLY A 488 3.73 19.97 -19.57
C GLY A 488 2.70 19.54 -20.62
N GLN A 489 3.13 19.15 -21.83
CA GLN A 489 2.22 18.53 -22.80
C GLN A 489 1.90 17.11 -22.36
N THR A 490 0.62 16.76 -22.28
CA THR A 490 0.17 15.41 -21.94
C THR A 490 -0.11 14.60 -23.20
N THR A 491 0.36 13.36 -23.22
CA THR A 491 -0.03 12.33 -24.18
C THR A 491 -0.90 11.33 -23.44
N GLN A 492 -2.13 11.11 -23.92
CA GLN A 492 -3.11 10.20 -23.31
C GLN A 492 -4.07 9.69 -24.39
N ARG A 493 -4.78 8.59 -24.12
CA ARG A 493 -5.82 8.04 -25.01
C ARG A 493 -5.33 7.81 -26.44
N GLN A 494 -4.07 7.39 -26.61
CA GLN A 494 -3.56 7.04 -27.93
C GLN A 494 -4.33 5.83 -28.49
N MET A 495 -4.71 5.90 -29.76
CA MET A 495 -5.43 4.80 -30.40
C MET A 495 -4.48 3.66 -30.74
N GLU A 496 -4.90 2.44 -30.42
CA GLU A 496 -4.11 1.23 -30.56
C GLU A 496 -4.79 0.26 -31.53
N ILE A 497 -4.08 -0.10 -32.61
CA ILE A 497 -4.54 -1.09 -33.56
C ILE A 497 -4.10 -2.46 -33.03
N ASN A 498 -5.06 -3.33 -32.70
CA ASN A 498 -4.82 -4.70 -32.25
C ASN A 498 -5.15 -5.69 -33.38
N TRP A 499 -4.42 -6.81 -33.51
CA TRP A 499 -4.76 -7.87 -34.48
C TRP A 499 -4.47 -9.29 -33.99
N GLU A 500 -5.20 -10.24 -34.55
CA GLU A 500 -5.03 -11.68 -34.37
C GLU A 500 -5.23 -12.36 -35.73
N VAL A 501 -4.17 -12.92 -36.32
CA VAL A 501 -4.17 -13.56 -37.63
C VAL A 501 -3.47 -14.91 -37.59
N THR A 502 -3.85 -15.84 -38.48
CA THR A 502 -3.30 -17.22 -38.50
C THR A 502 -1.84 -17.30 -38.96
N GLU A 503 -1.41 -16.34 -39.77
CA GLU A 503 -0.08 -16.22 -40.37
C GLU A 503 0.12 -14.76 -40.79
N VAL A 504 1.36 -14.29 -40.88
CA VAL A 504 1.72 -12.96 -41.40
C VAL A 504 2.49 -13.14 -42.71
N HIS A 505 2.12 -12.39 -43.76
CA HIS A 505 2.73 -12.44 -45.08
C HIS A 505 3.57 -11.19 -45.38
N GLU A 506 4.59 -11.34 -46.22
CA GLU A 506 5.39 -10.21 -46.71
C GLU A 506 4.50 -9.25 -47.51
N GLY A 507 4.41 -7.99 -47.06
CA GLY A 507 3.53 -6.98 -47.64
C GLY A 507 2.17 -6.82 -46.95
N ASP A 508 1.90 -7.58 -45.88
CA ASP A 508 0.80 -7.27 -44.97
C ASP A 508 1.05 -5.95 -44.24
N TRP A 509 -0.03 -5.24 -43.91
CA TRP A 509 0.02 -4.04 -43.09
C TRP A 509 -1.31 -3.79 -42.36
N VAL A 510 -1.24 -3.04 -41.26
CA VAL A 510 -2.41 -2.55 -40.51
C VAL A 510 -2.46 -1.03 -40.55
N GLY A 511 -3.65 -0.44 -40.53
CA GLY A 511 -3.83 1.01 -40.66
C GLY A 511 -4.92 1.61 -39.78
N LEU A 512 -4.73 2.87 -39.41
CA LEU A 512 -5.72 3.76 -38.77
C LEU A 512 -6.34 4.68 -39.82
N PHE A 513 -7.66 4.90 -39.73
CA PHE A 513 -8.44 5.73 -40.65
C PHE A 513 -9.44 6.63 -39.89
N ASP A 514 -9.71 7.82 -40.42
CA ASP A 514 -10.82 8.72 -40.01
C ASP A 514 -12.13 8.47 -40.79
N HIS A 515 -12.17 7.38 -41.56
CA HIS A 515 -13.27 6.97 -42.41
C HIS A 515 -13.34 5.44 -42.50
N GLU A 516 -14.46 4.91 -42.96
CA GLU A 516 -14.67 3.46 -43.06
C GLU A 516 -13.76 2.85 -44.14
N PRO A 517 -12.87 1.89 -43.82
CA PRO A 517 -11.89 1.37 -44.78
C PRO A 517 -12.50 0.58 -45.95
N THR A 518 -13.76 0.16 -45.83
CA THR A 518 -14.50 -0.47 -46.94
C THR A 518 -14.75 0.51 -48.10
N GLN A 519 -14.72 1.82 -47.82
CA GLN A 519 -14.94 2.90 -48.79
C GLN A 519 -13.63 3.31 -49.46
N ASP A 520 -12.56 3.47 -48.68
CA ASP A 520 -11.18 3.63 -49.15
C ASP A 520 -10.20 3.06 -48.11
N TRP A 521 -9.47 2.01 -48.45
CA TRP A 521 -8.40 1.47 -47.61
C TRP A 521 -7.01 1.89 -48.10
N LEU A 522 -6.90 2.68 -49.17
CA LEU A 522 -5.61 3.12 -49.73
C LEU A 522 -5.06 4.39 -49.07
N THR A 523 -5.83 5.05 -48.20
CA THR A 523 -5.48 6.34 -47.58
C THR A 523 -5.48 6.32 -46.04
N PRO A 524 -4.70 5.43 -45.39
CA PRO A 524 -4.56 5.42 -43.92
C PRO A 524 -3.92 6.71 -43.40
N LEU A 525 -4.35 7.16 -42.23
CA LEU A 525 -3.70 8.22 -41.46
C LEU A 525 -2.32 7.79 -40.95
N GLN A 526 -2.22 6.54 -40.50
CA GLN A 526 -0.99 5.90 -40.04
C GLN A 526 -1.06 4.41 -40.37
N GLN A 527 0.06 3.82 -40.79
CA GLN A 527 0.19 2.41 -41.11
C GLN A 527 1.36 1.77 -40.36
N ALA A 528 1.29 0.46 -40.12
CA ALA A 528 2.35 -0.35 -39.54
C ALA A 528 2.43 -1.72 -40.22
N VAL A 529 3.60 -2.35 -40.16
CA VAL A 529 3.79 -3.73 -40.62
C VAL A 529 3.60 -4.66 -39.41
N PRO A 530 2.69 -5.66 -39.47
CA PRO A 530 2.55 -6.63 -38.39
C PRO A 530 3.81 -7.51 -38.31
N GLU A 531 4.42 -7.61 -37.12
CA GLU A 531 5.62 -8.43 -36.91
C GLU A 531 5.31 -9.84 -36.36
N ALA A 532 4.11 -10.04 -35.82
CA ALA A 532 3.65 -11.30 -35.23
C ALA A 532 2.17 -11.57 -35.55
N THR A 533 1.74 -12.82 -35.40
CA THR A 533 0.35 -13.27 -35.63
C THR A 533 -0.64 -12.62 -34.67
N THR A 534 -0.26 -12.37 -33.42
CA THR A 534 -1.06 -11.65 -32.43
C THR A 534 -0.20 -10.56 -31.84
N SER A 535 -0.58 -9.29 -32.03
CA SER A 535 0.17 -8.12 -31.57
C SER A 535 -0.69 -6.86 -31.69
N HIS A 536 -0.15 -5.74 -31.20
CA HIS A 536 -0.74 -4.41 -31.27
C HIS A 536 0.24 -3.39 -31.88
N TYR A 537 -0.27 -2.20 -32.20
CA TYR A 537 0.52 -1.05 -32.64
C TYR A 537 -0.12 0.25 -32.14
N LEU A 538 0.62 0.98 -31.31
CA LEU A 538 0.21 2.26 -30.75
C LEU A 538 0.43 3.40 -31.77
N THR A 539 -0.63 4.15 -32.06
CA THR A 539 -0.59 5.24 -33.06
C THR A 539 -0.23 6.60 -32.42
N ASN A 540 0.17 7.57 -33.24
CA ASN A 540 0.43 8.94 -32.81
C ASN A 540 -0.85 9.79 -32.69
N TYR A 541 -2.03 9.17 -32.86
CA TYR A 541 -3.32 9.84 -32.84
C TYR A 541 -4.05 9.53 -31.53
N THR A 542 -4.66 10.55 -30.93
CA THR A 542 -5.38 10.44 -29.67
C THR A 542 -6.89 10.44 -29.89
N PHE A 543 -7.60 9.55 -29.20
CA PHE A 543 -9.05 9.49 -29.22
C PHE A 543 -9.63 10.60 -28.32
N PRO A 544 -10.38 11.58 -28.86
CA PRO A 544 -10.89 12.68 -28.06
C PRO A 544 -11.94 12.24 -27.02
N PHE A 545 -12.14 13.07 -25.99
CA PHE A 545 -13.33 12.99 -25.16
C PHE A 545 -14.52 13.52 -25.97
N LEU A 546 -15.36 12.62 -26.46
CA LEU A 546 -16.55 12.96 -27.27
C LEU A 546 -17.79 13.07 -26.38
N PRO A 547 -18.73 14.00 -26.67
CA PRO A 547 -20.06 13.99 -26.06
C PRO A 547 -20.87 12.83 -26.64
N ILE A 548 -20.79 11.68 -25.98
CA ILE A 548 -21.56 10.47 -26.30
C ILE A 548 -22.85 10.43 -25.47
N HIS A 549 -23.91 9.86 -26.04
CA HIS A 549 -25.23 9.83 -25.42
C HIS A 549 -25.91 8.48 -25.65
N ALA A 550 -26.70 8.06 -24.67
CA ALA A 550 -27.47 6.81 -24.73
C ALA A 550 -28.48 6.74 -25.89
N ASN A 551 -28.92 7.90 -26.41
CA ASN A 551 -29.83 7.99 -27.55
C ASN A 551 -29.16 7.79 -28.93
N MET A 552 -27.84 7.61 -28.96
CA MET A 552 -27.11 7.29 -30.20
C MET A 552 -27.42 5.86 -30.65
N THR A 553 -27.26 5.59 -31.95
CA THR A 553 -27.61 4.26 -32.49
C THR A 553 -26.64 3.20 -31.98
N GLU A 554 -27.17 2.06 -31.53
CA GLU A 554 -26.40 0.88 -31.12
C GLU A 554 -25.36 0.45 -32.16
N GLY A 555 -24.11 0.18 -31.72
CA GLY A 555 -22.99 -0.18 -32.59
C GLY A 555 -22.41 0.96 -33.42
N SER A 556 -22.76 2.23 -33.16
CA SER A 556 -22.25 3.38 -33.93
C SER A 556 -20.76 3.60 -33.75
N CYS A 557 -19.99 3.53 -34.85
CA CYS A 557 -18.59 3.93 -34.87
C CYS A 557 -18.40 5.44 -34.63
N LEU A 558 -17.43 5.80 -33.77
CA LEU A 558 -17.13 7.18 -33.37
C LEU A 558 -16.11 7.89 -34.29
N GLY A 559 -16.14 7.56 -35.58
CA GLY A 559 -15.32 8.20 -36.63
C GLY A 559 -13.88 7.69 -36.78
N TRP A 560 -13.47 6.67 -36.03
CA TRP A 560 -12.12 6.10 -36.07
C TRP A 560 -12.15 4.60 -36.34
N TRP A 561 -11.33 4.15 -37.27
CA TRP A 561 -11.33 2.77 -37.78
C TRP A 561 -9.93 2.17 -37.87
N ALA A 562 -9.85 0.86 -37.67
CA ALA A 562 -8.69 0.03 -37.98
C ALA A 562 -8.97 -0.89 -39.17
N ALA A 563 -7.92 -1.24 -39.91
CA ALA A 563 -7.95 -2.30 -40.92
C ALA A 563 -6.71 -3.19 -40.89
N TYR A 564 -6.87 -4.46 -41.29
CA TYR A 564 -5.79 -5.35 -41.69
C TYR A 564 -5.87 -5.57 -43.20
N VAL A 565 -4.75 -5.39 -43.90
CA VAL A 565 -4.64 -5.50 -45.37
C VAL A 565 -3.57 -6.52 -45.74
N ARG A 566 -3.89 -7.40 -46.69
CA ARG A 566 -3.01 -8.46 -47.22
C ARG A 566 -3.12 -8.53 -48.73
N ASN A 567 -1.99 -8.55 -49.44
CA ASN A 567 -1.95 -8.71 -50.91
C ASN A 567 -2.93 -7.77 -51.65
N ASP A 568 -2.90 -6.47 -51.34
CA ASP A 568 -3.80 -5.44 -51.86
C ASP A 568 -5.30 -5.74 -51.65
N ARG A 569 -5.65 -6.37 -50.52
CA ARG A 569 -7.04 -6.65 -50.11
C ARG A 569 -7.25 -6.36 -48.65
N LEU A 570 -8.36 -5.68 -48.37
CA LEU A 570 -8.94 -5.53 -47.04
C LEU A 570 -9.37 -6.92 -46.51
N ILE A 571 -8.84 -7.32 -45.36
CA ILE A 571 -9.11 -8.62 -44.72
C ILE A 571 -10.09 -8.48 -43.56
N ALA A 572 -9.82 -7.51 -42.69
CA ALA A 572 -10.64 -7.23 -41.51
C ALA A 572 -10.70 -5.71 -41.28
N THR A 573 -11.80 -5.25 -40.68
CA THR A 573 -12.02 -3.86 -40.25
C THR A 573 -12.76 -3.83 -38.92
N ASP A 574 -12.46 -2.83 -38.10
CA ASP A 574 -13.21 -2.53 -36.88
C ASP A 574 -13.12 -1.04 -36.56
N CYS A 575 -13.88 -0.57 -35.56
CA CYS A 575 -13.94 0.82 -35.15
C CYS A 575 -14.13 0.96 -33.63
N ILE A 576 -13.74 2.10 -33.06
CA ILE A 576 -14.19 2.47 -31.71
C ILE A 576 -15.69 2.76 -31.82
N LYS A 577 -16.53 1.97 -31.16
CA LYS A 577 -18.00 2.11 -31.18
C LYS A 577 -18.62 2.12 -29.79
N ILE A 578 -19.91 2.42 -29.73
CA ILE A 578 -20.70 2.48 -28.50
C ILE A 578 -21.83 1.45 -28.53
N HIS A 579 -22.21 1.00 -27.34
CA HIS A 579 -23.19 -0.06 -27.10
C HIS A 579 -24.23 0.35 -26.04
N PRO A 580 -24.93 1.49 -26.22
CA PRO A 580 -25.89 1.98 -25.24
C PRO A 580 -27.13 1.08 -25.07
N GLY A 581 -27.41 0.16 -26.00
CA GLY A 581 -28.61 -0.67 -26.04
C GLY A 581 -28.36 -2.12 -26.49
N TRP A 582 -27.19 -2.70 -26.19
CA TRP A 582 -26.83 -4.02 -26.72
C TRP A 582 -27.68 -5.17 -26.17
N MET A 583 -28.17 -5.09 -24.92
CA MET A 583 -28.98 -6.17 -24.34
C MET A 583 -30.39 -6.20 -24.96
N SER A 584 -31.00 -5.02 -25.15
CA SER A 584 -32.30 -4.87 -25.81
C SER A 584 -32.24 -5.10 -27.32
N SER A 585 -31.18 -4.68 -28.02
CA SER A 585 -31.04 -4.91 -29.46
C SER A 585 -30.85 -6.40 -29.81
N LEU A 586 -30.21 -7.16 -28.92
CA LEU A 586 -30.02 -8.62 -29.03
C LEU A 586 -31.09 -9.43 -28.27
N SER A 587 -32.23 -8.81 -27.97
CA SER A 587 -33.33 -9.43 -27.21
C SER A 587 -33.89 -10.70 -27.86
N GLU A 588 -33.87 -10.82 -29.20
CA GLU A 588 -34.29 -12.04 -29.90
C GLU A 588 -33.41 -13.25 -29.56
N GLN A 589 -32.11 -13.03 -29.38
CA GLN A 589 -31.14 -14.07 -29.06
C GLN A 589 -31.00 -14.30 -27.55
N LEU A 590 -31.08 -13.23 -26.75
CA LEU A 590 -30.69 -13.23 -25.35
C LEU A 590 -31.84 -13.21 -24.34
N SER A 591 -33.09 -12.89 -24.73
CA SER A 591 -34.21 -12.77 -23.77
C SER A 591 -34.42 -14.01 -22.88
N GLY A 592 -34.20 -15.21 -23.41
CA GLY A 592 -34.35 -16.46 -22.69
C GLY A 592 -33.14 -16.88 -21.84
N VAL A 593 -32.03 -16.14 -21.88
CA VAL A 593 -30.82 -16.44 -21.11
C VAL A 593 -30.97 -15.87 -19.70
N ALA A 594 -30.71 -16.69 -18.68
CA ALA A 594 -30.75 -16.25 -17.28
C ALA A 594 -29.56 -15.35 -16.96
N LEU A 595 -29.73 -14.38 -16.05
CA LEU A 595 -28.66 -13.44 -15.68
C LEU A 595 -27.32 -14.08 -15.30
N ARG A 596 -27.36 -15.25 -14.63
CA ARG A 596 -26.14 -15.99 -14.23
C ARG A 596 -25.37 -16.63 -15.38
N ASP A 597 -26.03 -16.82 -16.53
CA ASP A 597 -25.47 -17.49 -17.71
C ASP A 597 -24.99 -16.50 -18.77
N LEU A 598 -25.32 -15.21 -18.62
CA LEU A 598 -24.77 -14.12 -19.41
C LEU A 598 -23.30 -13.86 -19.07
N VAL A 599 -22.55 -13.39 -20.06
CA VAL A 599 -21.27 -12.70 -19.89
C VAL A 599 -21.54 -11.19 -19.82
N ILE A 600 -21.31 -10.60 -18.66
CA ILE A 600 -21.59 -9.20 -18.38
C ILE A 600 -20.26 -8.44 -18.33
N PRO A 601 -19.99 -7.50 -19.26
CA PRO A 601 -18.83 -6.63 -19.19
C PRO A 601 -19.03 -5.62 -18.05
N GLY A 602 -18.03 -5.49 -17.19
CA GLY A 602 -18.07 -4.67 -16.00
C GLY A 602 -16.87 -3.76 -15.82
N VAL A 603 -16.97 -2.84 -14.87
CA VAL A 603 -15.94 -1.84 -14.57
C VAL A 603 -15.47 -2.01 -13.13
N HIS A 604 -14.17 -2.14 -12.91
CA HIS A 604 -13.60 -2.14 -11.55
C HIS A 604 -13.48 -0.70 -11.02
N ASP A 605 -13.75 -0.51 -9.72
CA ASP A 605 -13.63 0.76 -8.99
C ASP A 605 -14.17 1.98 -9.77
N SER A 606 -15.38 1.82 -10.33
CA SER A 606 -15.88 2.54 -11.51
C SER A 606 -15.98 4.05 -11.32
N GLY A 607 -16.14 4.50 -10.08
CA GLY A 607 -16.30 5.91 -9.73
C GLY A 607 -14.98 6.69 -9.60
N THR A 608 -13.82 6.07 -9.80
CA THR A 608 -12.48 6.68 -9.66
C THR A 608 -11.98 7.38 -10.93
N TYR A 609 -12.89 7.83 -11.79
CA TYR A 609 -12.55 8.36 -13.11
C TYR A 609 -12.03 9.80 -13.11
N THR A 610 -10.94 10.06 -13.84
CA THR A 610 -10.53 11.45 -14.15
C THR A 610 -9.70 11.51 -15.44
N PRO A 611 -9.90 12.53 -16.30
CA PRO A 611 -9.00 12.79 -17.41
C PRO A 611 -7.55 12.96 -16.93
N TYR A 612 -6.60 12.41 -17.68
CA TYR A 612 -5.20 12.46 -17.28
C TYR A 612 -4.64 13.89 -17.33
N THR A 613 -3.87 14.23 -16.30
CA THR A 613 -3.16 15.52 -16.14
C THR A 613 -1.74 15.25 -15.64
N SER A 614 -0.81 16.20 -15.75
CA SER A 614 0.55 16.03 -15.18
C SER A 614 0.55 15.85 -13.65
N SER A 615 -0.48 16.31 -12.95
CA SER A 615 -0.69 16.02 -11.52
C SER A 615 -1.13 14.59 -11.23
N SER A 616 -1.59 13.84 -12.24
CA SER A 616 -1.98 12.43 -12.10
C SER A 616 -0.79 11.49 -11.91
N ASP A 617 0.44 11.90 -12.26
CA ASP A 617 1.68 11.10 -12.12
C ASP A 617 2.24 11.03 -10.69
N ASN A 618 1.58 11.66 -9.71
CA ASN A 618 2.02 11.56 -8.32
C ASN A 618 1.78 10.13 -7.77
N SER A 619 2.56 9.75 -6.76
CA SER A 619 2.59 8.38 -6.22
C SER A 619 1.25 7.87 -5.70
N LEU A 620 0.32 8.76 -5.33
CA LEU A 620 -1.02 8.38 -4.86
C LEU A 620 -2.02 8.27 -6.03
N LEU A 621 -2.11 9.28 -6.89
CA LEU A 621 -3.15 9.32 -7.93
C LEU A 621 -2.93 8.28 -9.04
N LYS A 622 -1.68 7.98 -9.43
CA LYS A 622 -1.41 6.99 -10.48
C LYS A 622 -1.74 5.54 -10.09
N TYR A 623 -1.97 5.31 -8.79
CA TYR A 623 -2.44 4.04 -8.23
C TYR A 623 -3.86 4.12 -7.63
N ALA A 624 -4.58 5.20 -7.88
CA ALA A 624 -5.96 5.38 -7.43
C ALA A 624 -6.96 5.74 -8.55
N ILE A 625 -6.49 6.19 -9.71
CA ILE A 625 -7.31 6.31 -10.92
C ILE A 625 -7.42 4.93 -11.56
N THR A 626 -8.63 4.38 -11.70
CA THR A 626 -8.84 3.13 -12.48
C THR A 626 -9.52 3.37 -13.83
N GLN A 627 -10.13 4.54 -14.06
CA GLN A 627 -10.91 4.82 -15.28
C GLN A 627 -10.66 6.22 -15.86
N ASP A 628 -10.90 6.39 -17.17
CA ASP A 628 -10.89 7.70 -17.85
C ASP A 628 -12.30 8.28 -18.09
N GLU A 629 -13.31 7.41 -18.15
CA GLU A 629 -14.68 7.75 -18.55
C GLU A 629 -15.62 7.86 -17.34
N SER A 630 -16.63 8.74 -17.42
CA SER A 630 -17.68 8.86 -16.40
C SER A 630 -18.57 7.61 -16.31
N ILE A 631 -19.32 7.44 -15.22
CA ILE A 631 -20.24 6.29 -15.06
C ILE A 631 -21.24 6.22 -16.22
N TYR A 632 -21.79 7.36 -16.62
CA TYR A 632 -22.69 7.43 -17.79
C TYR A 632 -21.97 7.01 -19.08
N ASN A 633 -20.75 7.50 -19.33
CA ASN A 633 -19.97 7.15 -20.52
C ASN A 633 -19.58 5.67 -20.55
N GLN A 634 -19.15 5.10 -19.43
CA GLN A 634 -18.84 3.67 -19.29
C GLN A 634 -20.03 2.80 -19.72
N LEU A 635 -21.24 3.15 -19.28
CA LEU A 635 -22.48 2.46 -19.66
C LEU A 635 -22.82 2.63 -21.15
N VAL A 636 -22.63 3.84 -21.72
CA VAL A 636 -22.80 4.09 -23.16
C VAL A 636 -21.79 3.29 -24.01
N PHE A 637 -20.57 3.07 -23.53
CA PHE A 637 -19.59 2.17 -24.16
C PHE A 637 -19.92 0.68 -24.03
N GLY A 638 -21.00 0.31 -23.34
CA GLY A 638 -21.52 -1.08 -23.28
C GLY A 638 -21.30 -1.81 -21.97
N GLN A 639 -20.67 -1.18 -20.99
CA GLN A 639 -20.52 -1.76 -19.65
C GLN A 639 -21.90 -1.92 -18.99
N ARG A 640 -22.08 -3.00 -18.21
CA ARG A 640 -23.36 -3.33 -17.55
C ARG A 640 -23.19 -3.78 -16.09
N TYR A 641 -21.96 -3.95 -15.61
CA TYR A 641 -21.64 -4.08 -14.18
C TYR A 641 -20.78 -2.89 -13.70
N ILE A 642 -21.14 -2.30 -12.56
CA ILE A 642 -20.50 -1.13 -11.97
C ILE A 642 -20.14 -1.46 -10.51
N ASP A 643 -18.86 -1.37 -10.16
CA ASP A 643 -18.29 -1.58 -8.82
C ASP A 643 -18.08 -0.23 -8.13
N LEU A 644 -18.83 0.04 -7.05
CA LEU A 644 -18.80 1.29 -6.31
C LEU A 644 -18.35 1.06 -4.87
N ARG A 645 -17.25 1.71 -4.49
CA ARG A 645 -16.80 1.80 -3.11
C ARG A 645 -17.23 3.13 -2.51
N VAL A 646 -17.81 3.08 -1.30
CA VAL A 646 -18.44 4.25 -0.67
C VAL A 646 -17.79 4.56 0.66
N GLY A 647 -17.45 5.82 0.89
CA GLY A 647 -16.95 6.35 2.15
C GLY A 647 -17.99 7.22 2.87
N TYR A 648 -17.99 7.18 4.20
CA TYR A 648 -18.81 8.07 5.05
C TYR A 648 -17.94 9.15 5.73
N PHE A 649 -18.33 10.42 5.64
CA PHE A 649 -17.54 11.55 6.09
C PHE A 649 -18.36 12.53 6.94
N THR A 650 -18.04 12.60 8.23
CA THR A 650 -18.70 13.49 9.21
C THR A 650 -18.39 14.99 9.02
N GLY A 651 -17.46 15.32 8.12
CA GLY A 651 -17.04 16.70 7.84
C GLY A 651 -18.06 17.53 7.05
N ASP A 652 -18.97 16.90 6.30
CA ASP A 652 -20.07 17.55 5.61
C ASP A 652 -21.40 16.81 5.89
N PRO A 653 -22.21 17.30 6.85
CA PRO A 653 -23.48 16.66 7.21
C PRO A 653 -24.56 16.67 6.12
N GLU A 654 -24.44 17.53 5.10
CA GLU A 654 -25.41 17.63 4.00
C GLU A 654 -25.06 16.67 2.86
N GLU A 655 -23.78 16.36 2.67
CA GLU A 655 -23.29 15.39 1.67
C GLU A 655 -22.23 14.42 2.26
N PRO A 656 -22.62 13.50 3.18
CA PRO A 656 -21.67 12.68 3.91
C PRO A 656 -21.19 11.43 3.16
N TYR A 657 -21.79 11.05 2.02
CA TYR A 657 -21.44 9.84 1.27
C TYR A 657 -20.68 10.16 -0.01
N TRP A 658 -19.48 9.61 -0.15
CA TRP A 658 -18.56 9.87 -1.27
C TRP A 658 -18.07 8.57 -1.90
N VAL A 659 -17.74 8.62 -3.19
CA VAL A 659 -16.94 7.56 -3.82
C VAL A 659 -15.51 7.63 -3.31
N VAL A 660 -14.94 6.48 -3.00
CA VAL A 660 -13.56 6.34 -2.51
C VAL A 660 -12.77 5.31 -3.31
N HIS A 661 -11.44 5.43 -3.29
CA HIS A 661 -10.52 4.32 -3.52
C HIS A 661 -9.59 4.28 -2.31
N GLY A 662 -10.08 3.65 -1.26
CA GLY A 662 -9.48 3.69 0.07
C GLY A 662 -9.51 5.07 0.69
N LEU A 663 -8.33 5.57 1.03
CA LEU A 663 -8.14 6.90 1.60
C LEU A 663 -8.33 8.03 0.59
N THR A 664 -8.35 7.74 -0.72
CA THR A 664 -8.61 8.75 -1.75
C THR A 664 -10.12 9.00 -1.91
N VAL A 665 -10.53 10.25 -1.71
CA VAL A 665 -11.92 10.71 -1.86
C VAL A 665 -12.09 11.34 -3.24
N TRP A 666 -13.09 10.88 -4.00
CA TRP A 666 -13.21 11.21 -5.43
C TRP A 666 -14.29 12.21 -5.76
N ARG A 667 -15.54 11.83 -5.51
CA ARG A 667 -16.73 12.64 -5.86
C ARG A 667 -17.90 12.27 -4.96
N PRO A 668 -18.90 13.14 -4.84
CA PRO A 668 -20.13 12.81 -4.12
C PRO A 668 -20.78 11.54 -4.67
N PHE A 669 -21.28 10.68 -3.78
CA PHE A 669 -21.97 9.46 -4.19
C PHE A 669 -23.28 9.79 -4.93
N THR A 670 -23.95 10.88 -4.52
CA THR A 670 -25.09 11.53 -5.20
C THR A 670 -24.85 11.74 -6.70
N ASP A 671 -23.67 12.18 -7.10
CA ASP A 671 -23.30 12.44 -8.50
C ASP A 671 -23.18 11.15 -9.34
N VAL A 672 -22.84 10.02 -8.71
CA VAL A 672 -22.86 8.70 -9.35
C VAL A 672 -24.27 8.15 -9.45
N LEU A 673 -25.07 8.25 -8.39
CA LEU A 673 -26.48 7.83 -8.39
C LEU A 673 -27.27 8.57 -9.48
N ARG A 674 -27.01 9.87 -9.67
CA ARG A 674 -27.59 10.67 -10.76
C ARG A 674 -27.21 10.12 -12.15
N GLN A 675 -25.95 9.80 -12.40
CA GLN A 675 -25.51 9.25 -13.70
C GLN A 675 -26.10 7.88 -14.01
N LEU A 676 -26.26 7.03 -12.98
CA LEU A 676 -26.96 5.74 -13.11
C LEU A 676 -28.43 5.96 -13.50
N ARG A 677 -29.12 6.88 -12.82
CA ARG A 677 -30.50 7.27 -13.14
C ARG A 677 -30.61 7.76 -14.59
N ASP A 678 -29.76 8.70 -14.99
CA ASP A 678 -29.78 9.32 -16.31
C ASP A 678 -29.66 8.24 -17.41
N PHE A 679 -28.68 7.32 -17.31
CA PHE A 679 -28.50 6.25 -18.29
C PHE A 679 -29.68 5.27 -18.35
N ILE A 680 -30.21 4.85 -17.19
CA ILE A 680 -31.29 3.87 -17.12
C ILE A 680 -32.61 4.46 -17.62
N GLN A 681 -32.86 5.74 -17.36
CA GLN A 681 -34.03 6.44 -17.90
C GLN A 681 -33.93 6.70 -19.41
N ASP A 682 -32.73 6.89 -19.95
CA ASP A 682 -32.50 7.03 -21.40
C ASP A 682 -32.66 5.70 -22.16
N THR A 683 -32.34 4.55 -21.53
CA THR A 683 -32.17 3.25 -22.24
C THR A 683 -33.16 2.16 -21.86
N GLY A 684 -33.55 2.04 -20.59
CA GLY A 684 -34.22 0.86 -20.04
C GLY A 684 -33.33 -0.41 -19.97
N GLU A 685 -32.02 -0.31 -20.20
CA GLU A 685 -31.11 -1.45 -20.14
C GLU A 685 -30.95 -2.00 -18.72
N VAL A 686 -30.57 -3.27 -18.60
CA VAL A 686 -30.30 -3.91 -17.30
C VAL A 686 -28.90 -3.55 -16.82
N VAL A 687 -28.81 -2.78 -15.74
CA VAL A 687 -27.54 -2.38 -15.12
C VAL A 687 -27.43 -3.02 -13.76
N LEU A 688 -26.27 -3.60 -13.47
CA LEU A 688 -25.93 -4.22 -12.20
C LEU A 688 -24.91 -3.34 -11.47
N VAL A 689 -25.26 -2.92 -10.25
CA VAL A 689 -24.42 -2.09 -9.39
C VAL A 689 -24.07 -2.87 -8.12
N GLU A 690 -22.79 -3.02 -7.84
CA GLU A 690 -22.27 -3.52 -6.58
C GLU A 690 -21.82 -2.35 -5.73
N VAL A 691 -22.43 -2.18 -4.55
CA VAL A 691 -22.05 -1.17 -3.56
C VAL A 691 -21.35 -1.89 -2.41
N GLY A 692 -20.06 -1.64 -2.26
CA GLY A 692 -19.19 -2.34 -1.31
C GLY A 692 -18.02 -1.51 -0.82
N GLY A 693 -16.96 -2.18 -0.33
CA GLY A 693 -15.72 -1.55 0.15
C GLY A 693 -15.95 -0.35 1.06
N PHE A 694 -16.90 -0.48 1.99
CA PHE A 694 -17.34 0.62 2.84
C PHE A 694 -16.18 1.15 3.67
N THR A 695 -15.86 2.42 3.50
CA THR A 695 -14.75 3.07 4.20
C THR A 695 -15.31 4.08 5.19
N PHE A 696 -14.81 4.11 6.43
CA PHE A 696 -15.30 5.02 7.49
C PHE A 696 -16.79 4.87 7.89
N PHE A 697 -17.47 3.79 7.49
CA PHE A 697 -18.74 3.40 8.09
C PHE A 697 -18.44 2.71 9.44
N GLU A 698 -18.85 3.34 10.53
CA GLU A 698 -18.67 2.89 11.91
C GLU A 698 -19.97 2.30 12.51
N THR A 699 -21.15 2.72 12.02
CA THR A 699 -22.44 2.39 12.63
C THR A 699 -23.48 1.85 11.65
N SER A 700 -24.44 1.06 12.16
CA SER A 700 -25.61 0.64 11.38
C SER A 700 -26.46 1.83 10.89
N GLU A 701 -26.49 2.94 11.65
CA GLU A 701 -27.23 4.15 11.25
C GLU A 701 -26.66 4.80 9.98
N GLU A 702 -25.35 4.71 9.75
CA GLU A 702 -24.68 5.18 8.52
C GLU A 702 -24.96 4.25 7.33
N HIS A 703 -24.96 2.94 7.56
CA HIS A 703 -25.38 1.98 6.53
C HIS A 703 -26.85 2.16 6.16
N GLU A 704 -27.74 2.30 7.15
CA GLU A 704 -29.16 2.62 6.95
C GLU A 704 -29.33 3.94 6.20
N GLY A 705 -28.60 5.00 6.57
CA GLY A 705 -28.63 6.28 5.87
C GLY A 705 -28.12 6.23 4.42
N CYS A 706 -27.13 5.39 4.12
CA CYS A 706 -26.65 5.14 2.76
C CYS A 706 -27.65 4.33 1.93
N ILE A 707 -28.28 3.31 2.55
CA ILE A 707 -29.37 2.52 1.97
C ILE A 707 -30.57 3.41 1.66
N ASP A 708 -30.93 4.31 2.57
CA ASP A 708 -31.98 5.32 2.39
C ASP A 708 -31.64 6.30 1.27
N LEU A 709 -30.38 6.75 1.16
CA LEU A 709 -29.94 7.59 0.05
C LEU A 709 -30.10 6.87 -1.30
N ILE A 710 -29.60 5.63 -1.44
CA ILE A 710 -29.75 4.85 -2.68
C ILE A 710 -31.23 4.63 -2.99
N THR A 711 -32.04 4.28 -1.99
CA THR A 711 -33.48 4.03 -2.14
C THR A 711 -34.23 5.31 -2.56
N ARG A 712 -33.83 6.47 -2.04
CA ARG A 712 -34.38 7.78 -2.40
C ARG A 712 -34.00 8.19 -3.82
N GLU A 713 -32.74 8.01 -4.20
CA GLU A 713 -32.20 8.47 -5.49
C GLU A 713 -32.40 7.48 -6.65
N LEU A 714 -32.69 6.20 -6.41
CA LEU A 714 -32.81 5.16 -7.44
C LEU A 714 -33.95 4.13 -7.25
N GLY A 715 -34.66 4.14 -6.13
CA GLY A 715 -35.57 3.03 -5.74
C GLY A 715 -36.75 2.74 -6.68
N ASP A 716 -37.17 3.69 -7.51
CA ASP A 716 -38.16 3.50 -8.59
C ASP A 716 -37.62 2.66 -9.77
N LEU A 717 -36.31 2.68 -9.98
CA LEU A 717 -35.61 1.94 -11.04
C LEU A 717 -35.15 0.54 -10.59
N MET A 718 -35.11 0.29 -9.27
CA MET A 718 -34.56 -0.93 -8.69
C MET A 718 -35.48 -2.16 -8.85
N ALA A 719 -35.01 -3.17 -9.56
CA ALA A 719 -35.69 -4.46 -9.71
C ALA A 719 -35.77 -5.19 -8.35
N PRO A 720 -36.94 -5.71 -7.93
CA PRO A 720 -37.06 -6.36 -6.62
C PRO A 720 -36.30 -7.68 -6.55
N SER A 721 -35.68 -7.95 -5.40
CA SER A 721 -34.78 -9.09 -5.14
C SER A 721 -35.46 -10.46 -5.26
N SER A 722 -36.79 -10.49 -5.26
CA SER A 722 -37.61 -11.69 -5.49
C SER A 722 -37.51 -12.27 -6.90
N HIS A 723 -37.01 -11.51 -7.89
CA HIS A 723 -36.66 -12.03 -9.21
C HIS A 723 -35.54 -13.06 -9.09
N GLY A 724 -34.44 -12.66 -8.47
CA GLY A 724 -33.27 -13.50 -8.26
C GLY A 724 -32.56 -13.91 -9.56
N TRP A 725 -31.45 -14.60 -9.39
CA TRP A 725 -30.43 -14.78 -10.42
C TRP A 725 -30.73 -15.86 -11.49
N ASP A 726 -31.89 -16.53 -11.41
CA ASP A 726 -32.43 -17.40 -12.46
C ASP A 726 -33.31 -16.61 -13.46
N THR A 727 -33.53 -15.31 -13.23
CA THR A 727 -34.42 -14.48 -14.06
C THR A 727 -33.89 -14.37 -15.49
N PRO A 728 -34.71 -14.65 -16.51
CA PRO A 728 -34.39 -14.38 -17.91
C PRO A 728 -34.16 -12.89 -18.15
N LEU A 729 -33.14 -12.53 -18.94
CA LEU A 729 -32.83 -11.15 -19.30
C LEU A 729 -34.05 -10.40 -19.88
N GLY A 730 -34.86 -11.10 -20.68
CA GLY A 730 -36.04 -10.54 -21.32
C GLY A 730 -37.12 -10.06 -20.34
N ASP A 731 -37.23 -10.66 -19.16
CA ASP A 731 -38.21 -10.25 -18.15
C ASP A 731 -37.81 -8.90 -17.51
N LEU A 732 -36.50 -8.65 -17.36
CA LEU A 732 -35.96 -7.40 -16.84
C LEU A 732 -35.95 -6.28 -17.88
N LEU A 733 -35.67 -6.60 -19.15
CA LEU A 733 -35.78 -5.63 -20.26
C LEU A 733 -37.23 -5.18 -20.54
N GLN A 734 -38.23 -5.96 -20.09
CA GLN A 734 -39.65 -5.59 -20.15
C GLN A 734 -40.15 -4.91 -18.86
N SER A 735 -39.31 -4.84 -17.83
CA SER A 735 -39.63 -4.22 -16.54
C SER A 735 -39.40 -2.70 -16.58
N PRO A 736 -40.24 -1.89 -15.91
CA PRO A 736 -39.92 -0.47 -15.67
C PRO A 736 -38.77 -0.28 -14.66
N SER A 737 -38.33 -1.37 -14.01
CA SER A 737 -37.25 -1.40 -13.04
C SER A 737 -36.21 -2.42 -13.49
N SER A 738 -35.13 -1.94 -14.11
CA SER A 738 -34.05 -2.72 -14.72
C SER A 738 -32.71 -2.60 -13.98
N LEU A 739 -32.63 -1.76 -12.94
CA LEU A 739 -31.45 -1.62 -12.08
C LEU A 739 -31.41 -2.74 -11.04
N ILE A 740 -30.30 -3.45 -10.96
CA ILE A 740 -30.04 -4.42 -9.88
C ILE A 740 -28.96 -3.81 -8.98
N VAL A 741 -29.22 -3.69 -7.68
CA VAL A 741 -28.24 -3.22 -6.70
C VAL A 741 -27.96 -4.30 -5.68
N THR A 742 -26.69 -4.68 -5.52
CA THR A 742 -26.21 -5.42 -4.35
C THR A 742 -25.56 -4.43 -3.39
N TYR A 743 -25.79 -4.61 -2.09
CA TYR A 743 -25.19 -3.78 -1.04
C TYR A 743 -24.48 -4.71 -0.07
N ASN A 744 -23.15 -4.70 -0.10
CA ASN A 744 -22.30 -5.75 0.47
C ASN A 744 -22.14 -5.64 2.00
N HIS A 745 -23.23 -5.38 2.73
CA HIS A 745 -23.25 -5.29 4.19
C HIS A 745 -24.54 -5.87 4.77
N GLN A 746 -24.51 -6.25 6.05
CA GLN A 746 -25.58 -7.05 6.65
C GLN A 746 -26.92 -6.32 6.81
N GLU A 747 -26.91 -4.99 6.87
CA GLU A 747 -28.08 -4.11 7.02
C GLU A 747 -29.01 -4.18 5.79
N ALA A 748 -28.50 -4.58 4.62
CA ALA A 748 -29.32 -4.85 3.44
C ALA A 748 -29.97 -6.26 3.43
N ASN A 749 -29.60 -7.15 4.36
CA ASN A 749 -30.11 -8.53 4.38
C ASN A 749 -31.63 -8.58 4.55
N GLY A 750 -32.31 -9.27 3.64
CA GLY A 750 -33.77 -9.40 3.65
C GLY A 750 -34.51 -8.20 3.07
N SER A 751 -33.81 -7.21 2.50
CA SER A 751 -34.43 -6.15 1.73
C SER A 751 -35.19 -6.70 0.51
N PRO A 752 -36.38 -6.17 0.20
CA PRO A 752 -37.12 -6.54 -1.01
C PRO A 752 -36.54 -5.94 -2.31
N ILE A 753 -35.59 -5.00 -2.22
CA ILE A 753 -35.05 -4.25 -3.37
C ILE A 753 -33.52 -4.34 -3.53
N PHE A 754 -32.76 -4.61 -2.46
CA PHE A 754 -31.34 -4.96 -2.58
C PHE A 754 -31.19 -6.46 -2.78
N TRP A 755 -30.39 -6.85 -3.77
CA TRP A 755 -30.16 -8.24 -4.15
C TRP A 755 -29.06 -8.88 -3.29
N PRO A 756 -29.09 -10.21 -3.05
CA PRO A 756 -28.05 -10.89 -2.30
C PRO A 756 -26.68 -10.78 -2.99
N ASN A 757 -25.65 -10.52 -2.19
CA ASN A 757 -24.26 -10.33 -2.62
C ASN A 757 -23.76 -11.43 -3.55
N MET A 758 -22.94 -11.03 -4.53
CA MET A 758 -22.28 -11.93 -5.46
C MET A 758 -21.00 -12.53 -4.87
N SER A 759 -20.53 -13.63 -5.46
CA SER A 759 -19.28 -14.28 -5.07
C SER A 759 -18.09 -13.61 -5.77
N GLY A 760 -17.52 -12.57 -5.19
CA GLY A 760 -16.32 -11.92 -5.73
C GLY A 760 -15.13 -12.88 -5.88
N ARG A 761 -14.51 -12.90 -7.06
CA ARG A 761 -13.25 -13.59 -7.37
C ARG A 761 -12.21 -12.55 -7.77
N TRP A 762 -11.31 -12.28 -6.83
CA TRP A 762 -10.22 -11.33 -7.01
C TRP A 762 -8.89 -12.05 -6.80
N ALA A 763 -7.96 -11.84 -7.74
CA ALA A 763 -6.70 -12.57 -7.80
C ALA A 763 -5.66 -12.08 -6.80
N ASN A 764 -5.69 -10.78 -6.46
CA ASN A 764 -4.64 -10.06 -5.74
C ASN A 764 -3.24 -10.39 -6.30
N ALA A 765 -3.07 -10.22 -7.62
CA ALA A 765 -1.88 -10.64 -8.35
C ALA A 765 -1.19 -9.43 -9.01
N GLN A 766 0.11 -9.30 -8.80
CA GLN A 766 0.95 -8.19 -9.29
C GLN A 766 1.43 -8.40 -10.74
N THR A 767 1.41 -9.64 -11.23
CA THR A 767 1.99 -10.03 -12.52
C THR A 767 0.98 -10.76 -13.39
N LEU A 768 1.11 -10.60 -14.71
CA LEU A 768 0.31 -11.34 -15.69
C LEU A 768 0.30 -12.86 -15.44
N THR A 769 1.46 -13.45 -15.11
CA THR A 769 1.56 -14.90 -14.83
C THR A 769 0.81 -15.29 -13.54
N GLY A 770 0.92 -14.49 -12.47
CA GLY A 770 0.19 -14.76 -11.23
C GLY A 770 -1.33 -14.68 -11.41
N LEU A 771 -1.81 -13.74 -12.23
CA LEU A 771 -3.22 -13.67 -12.61
C LEU A 771 -3.64 -14.88 -13.45
N GLU A 772 -2.83 -15.31 -14.42
CA GLU A 772 -3.13 -16.52 -15.22
C GLU A 772 -3.24 -17.77 -14.35
N GLU A 773 -2.29 -17.98 -13.43
CA GLU A 773 -2.30 -19.10 -12.47
C GLU A 773 -3.55 -19.07 -11.56
N TYR A 774 -3.96 -17.89 -11.10
CA TYR A 774 -5.20 -17.71 -10.35
C TYR A 774 -6.43 -18.07 -11.19
N MET A 775 -6.53 -17.57 -12.42
CA MET A 775 -7.68 -17.84 -13.30
C MET A 775 -7.74 -19.32 -13.69
N VAL A 776 -6.60 -19.97 -13.96
CA VAL A 776 -6.49 -21.43 -14.13
C VAL A 776 -7.06 -22.16 -12.92
N ARG A 777 -6.71 -21.75 -11.68
CA ARG A 777 -7.27 -22.37 -10.48
C ARG A 777 -8.79 -22.18 -10.40
N VAL A 778 -9.29 -20.97 -10.63
CA VAL A 778 -10.73 -20.67 -10.57
C VAL A 778 -11.52 -21.49 -11.59
N PHE A 779 -11.11 -21.51 -12.86
CA PHE A 779 -11.87 -22.19 -13.91
C PHE A 779 -11.61 -23.70 -13.97
N GLU A 780 -10.36 -24.13 -13.87
CA GLU A 780 -9.99 -25.54 -14.15
C GLU A 780 -9.95 -26.41 -12.88
N SER A 781 -9.87 -25.82 -11.68
CA SER A 781 -9.84 -26.57 -10.40
C SER A 781 -11.06 -26.34 -9.50
N GLU A 782 -11.52 -25.10 -9.33
CA GLU A 782 -12.68 -24.78 -8.48
C GLU A 782 -14.00 -24.89 -9.26
N GLY A 783 -14.01 -24.46 -10.53
CA GLY A 783 -15.20 -24.34 -11.37
C GLY A 783 -16.07 -23.13 -11.02
N PRO A 784 -17.03 -22.77 -11.89
CA PRO A 784 -17.94 -21.66 -11.62
C PRO A 784 -18.81 -21.94 -10.37
N PRO A 785 -18.93 -20.98 -9.43
CA PRO A 785 -19.74 -21.15 -8.22
C PRO A 785 -21.24 -21.27 -8.54
N SER A 786 -22.01 -21.90 -7.66
CA SER A 786 -23.47 -22.06 -7.80
C SER A 786 -24.29 -20.78 -7.52
N ARG A 787 -23.61 -19.64 -7.44
CA ARG A 787 -24.16 -18.29 -7.26
C ARG A 787 -23.44 -17.39 -8.27
N PRO A 788 -24.08 -16.33 -8.79
CA PRO A 788 -23.39 -15.39 -9.68
C PRO A 788 -22.22 -14.73 -8.98
N TRP A 789 -21.26 -14.35 -9.82
CA TRP A 789 -19.89 -14.12 -9.41
C TRP A 789 -19.20 -13.17 -10.38
N THR A 790 -18.32 -12.36 -9.81
CA THR A 790 -17.52 -11.38 -10.51
C THR A 790 -16.08 -11.88 -10.58
N LEU A 791 -15.42 -11.71 -11.71
CA LEU A 791 -13.98 -11.93 -11.86
C LEU A 791 -13.29 -10.60 -12.13
N SER A 792 -12.47 -10.19 -11.18
CA SER A 792 -11.54 -9.06 -11.34
C SER A 792 -10.37 -9.50 -12.22
N GLY A 793 -10.31 -8.93 -13.43
CA GLY A 793 -9.26 -9.16 -14.43
C GLY A 793 -8.10 -8.16 -14.35
N GLN A 794 -8.17 -7.16 -13.47
CA GLN A 794 -7.07 -6.25 -13.22
C GLN A 794 -5.96 -6.92 -12.38
N LEU A 795 -4.71 -6.54 -12.65
CA LEU A 795 -3.63 -6.77 -11.69
C LEU A 795 -3.86 -5.89 -10.47
N THR A 796 -3.34 -6.31 -9.32
CA THR A 796 -3.36 -5.51 -8.10
C THR A 796 -1.93 -5.23 -7.72
N PRO A 797 -1.50 -3.95 -7.61
CA PRO A 797 -0.24 -3.64 -6.99
C PRO A 797 -0.35 -4.09 -5.53
N LEU A 798 0.62 -4.85 -5.04
CA LEU A 798 0.81 -4.86 -3.59
C LEU A 798 1.23 -3.46 -3.19
N ALA A 799 1.09 -3.19 -1.90
CA ALA A 799 1.51 -1.93 -1.33
C ALA A 799 2.96 -1.62 -1.81
N GLU A 800 3.94 -2.54 -1.69
CA GLU A 800 5.34 -2.39 -2.18
C GLU A 800 5.53 -1.85 -3.62
N ASP A 801 4.63 -2.17 -4.55
CA ASP A 801 4.73 -1.78 -5.95
C ASP A 801 4.43 -0.30 -6.18
N VAL A 802 3.55 0.28 -5.34
CA VAL A 802 3.06 1.67 -5.42
C VAL A 802 4.20 2.70 -5.13
N ILE A 803 5.32 2.22 -4.59
CA ILE A 803 6.24 2.94 -3.68
C ILE A 803 7.61 3.06 -4.27
N LEU A 804 8.10 1.89 -4.68
CA LEU A 804 9.26 1.72 -5.53
C LEU A 804 8.94 2.25 -6.93
N ASP A 805 7.65 2.42 -7.25
CA ASP A 805 7.14 2.66 -8.59
C ASP A 805 7.50 1.50 -9.53
N ASP A 806 7.71 0.30 -8.98
CA ASP A 806 8.25 -0.87 -9.68
C ASP A 806 7.29 -1.36 -10.79
N LEU A 807 5.99 -0.99 -10.71
CA LEU A 807 4.96 -1.25 -11.73
C LEU A 807 4.47 0.02 -12.49
N GLY A 808 5.04 1.20 -12.20
CA GLY A 808 4.79 2.47 -12.90
C GLY A 808 3.44 3.18 -12.67
N SER A 809 2.31 2.45 -12.76
CA SER A 809 0.94 2.93 -12.44
C SER A 809 -0.11 1.85 -12.74
N LEU A 810 -1.34 2.03 -12.26
CA LEU A 810 -2.47 1.19 -12.71
C LEU A 810 -2.71 1.27 -14.24
N ARG A 811 -2.32 2.36 -14.91
CA ARG A 811 -2.38 2.47 -16.38
C ARG A 811 -1.40 1.52 -17.07
N VAL A 812 -0.20 1.36 -16.53
CA VAL A 812 0.82 0.43 -17.03
C VAL A 812 0.40 -1.02 -16.76
N MET A 813 -0.11 -1.30 -15.57
CA MET A 813 -0.63 -2.62 -15.21
C MET A 813 -1.84 -3.03 -16.06
N ALA A 814 -2.74 -2.08 -16.33
CA ALA A 814 -3.86 -2.28 -17.26
C ALA A 814 -3.40 -2.55 -18.69
N ASP A 815 -2.40 -1.82 -19.20
CA ASP A 815 -1.80 -2.10 -20.51
C ASP A 815 -1.15 -3.49 -20.57
N GLU A 816 -0.43 -3.93 -19.54
CA GLU A 816 0.13 -5.30 -19.48
C GLU A 816 -0.95 -6.38 -19.55
N VAL A 817 -2.07 -6.20 -18.84
CA VAL A 817 -3.02 -7.30 -18.55
C VAL A 817 -4.25 -7.35 -19.47
N ASN A 818 -4.75 -6.20 -19.93
CA ASN A 818 -6.08 -6.10 -20.53
C ASN A 818 -6.20 -6.88 -21.86
N ARG A 819 -5.16 -6.82 -22.71
CA ARG A 819 -5.07 -7.61 -23.96
C ARG A 819 -5.14 -9.11 -23.68
N ASN A 820 -4.48 -9.57 -22.62
CA ASN A 820 -4.40 -10.98 -22.24
C ASN A 820 -5.71 -11.49 -21.65
N VAL A 821 -6.34 -10.73 -20.74
CA VAL A 821 -7.63 -11.08 -20.14
C VAL A 821 -8.72 -11.20 -21.20
N THR A 822 -8.79 -10.27 -22.14
CA THR A 822 -9.72 -10.33 -23.28
C THR A 822 -9.45 -11.53 -24.19
N SER A 823 -8.18 -11.89 -24.39
CA SER A 823 -7.79 -13.10 -25.13
C SER A 823 -8.21 -14.38 -24.40
N TRP A 824 -7.92 -14.51 -23.09
CA TRP A 824 -8.30 -15.67 -22.29
C TRP A 824 -9.83 -15.83 -22.19
N LEU A 825 -10.56 -14.72 -22.03
CA LEU A 825 -12.01 -14.66 -22.08
C LEU A 825 -12.54 -15.24 -23.40
N ARG A 826 -11.98 -14.82 -24.54
CA ARG A 826 -12.37 -15.27 -25.89
C ARG A 826 -12.04 -16.75 -26.13
N LEU A 827 -10.86 -17.18 -25.71
CA LEU A 827 -10.24 -18.43 -26.15
C LEU A 827 -10.43 -19.60 -25.19
N ARG A 828 -10.34 -19.37 -23.87
CA ARG A 828 -10.24 -20.44 -22.85
C ARG A 828 -11.49 -20.61 -22.01
N TRP A 829 -12.03 -19.51 -21.47
CA TRP A 829 -13.04 -19.55 -20.40
C TRP A 829 -14.36 -18.87 -20.77
N TRP A 830 -14.59 -18.69 -22.08
CA TRP A 830 -15.79 -18.11 -22.68
C TRP A 830 -17.09 -18.82 -22.26
N ASP A 831 -17.05 -20.06 -21.78
CA ASP A 831 -18.19 -20.89 -21.42
C ASP A 831 -18.53 -20.89 -19.92
N GLN A 832 -17.65 -20.35 -19.06
CA GLN A 832 -17.77 -20.45 -17.59
C GLN A 832 -17.89 -19.11 -16.85
N ILE A 833 -17.37 -18.01 -17.41
CA ILE A 833 -17.44 -16.67 -16.82
C ILE A 833 -18.90 -16.17 -16.69
N ASN A 834 -19.19 -15.34 -15.67
CA ASN A 834 -20.45 -14.58 -15.58
C ASN A 834 -20.20 -13.07 -15.68
N ILE A 835 -19.59 -12.43 -14.69
CA ILE A 835 -19.23 -11.00 -14.78
C ILE A 835 -17.71 -10.85 -14.81
N ILE A 836 -17.19 -9.99 -15.69
CA ILE A 836 -15.76 -9.67 -15.77
C ILE A 836 -15.54 -8.16 -15.70
N SER A 837 -14.64 -7.72 -14.82
CA SER A 837 -14.28 -6.30 -14.65
C SER A 837 -12.79 -6.06 -14.81
N CYS A 838 -12.41 -4.91 -15.37
CA CYS A 838 -11.01 -4.47 -15.53
C CYS A 838 -10.89 -2.96 -15.31
N ASP A 839 -9.65 -2.50 -15.17
CA ASP A 839 -9.31 -1.07 -15.18
C ASP A 839 -9.18 -0.56 -16.63
N PHE A 840 -9.39 0.75 -16.83
CA PHE A 840 -9.27 1.47 -18.10
C PHE A 840 -9.99 0.80 -19.27
N THR A 841 -11.30 0.59 -19.13
CA THR A 841 -12.09 -0.33 -19.97
C THR A 841 -11.96 -0.18 -21.50
N LEU A 842 -11.72 1.03 -22.02
CA LEU A 842 -11.51 1.28 -23.47
C LEU A 842 -10.20 0.70 -24.03
N SER A 843 -9.26 0.31 -23.16
CA SER A 843 -8.00 -0.34 -23.52
C SER A 843 -8.09 -1.86 -23.59
N ALA A 844 -9.24 -2.43 -23.21
CA ALA A 844 -9.38 -3.87 -23.03
C ALA A 844 -10.28 -4.54 -24.08
N GLY A 845 -11.28 -3.83 -24.62
CA GLY A 845 -12.12 -4.34 -25.72
C GLY A 845 -12.98 -5.58 -25.40
N TYR A 846 -13.13 -5.99 -24.13
CA TYR A 846 -13.91 -7.16 -23.76
C TYR A 846 -15.44 -6.99 -23.91
N VAL A 847 -15.96 -5.79 -24.16
CA VAL A 847 -17.40 -5.57 -24.45
C VAL A 847 -17.80 -6.35 -25.70
N GLU A 848 -17.04 -6.20 -26.79
CA GLU A 848 -17.22 -6.93 -28.05
C GLU A 848 -17.16 -8.45 -27.84
N VAL A 849 -16.18 -8.90 -27.04
CA VAL A 849 -16.01 -10.32 -26.73
C VAL A 849 -17.16 -10.84 -25.86
N ALA A 850 -17.65 -10.07 -24.89
CA ALA A 850 -18.81 -10.46 -24.09
C ALA A 850 -20.07 -10.60 -24.97
N ILE A 851 -20.28 -9.69 -25.92
CA ILE A 851 -21.37 -9.76 -26.91
C ILE A 851 -21.21 -11.00 -27.83
N GLU A 852 -20.02 -11.20 -28.42
CA GLU A 852 -19.69 -12.38 -29.24
C GLU A 852 -19.98 -13.69 -28.48
N VAL A 853 -19.51 -13.76 -27.23
CA VAL A 853 -19.63 -14.93 -26.35
C VAL A 853 -21.08 -15.17 -25.93
N ASN A 854 -21.87 -14.14 -25.63
CA ASN A 854 -23.30 -14.28 -25.32
C ASN A 854 -24.07 -14.87 -26.51
N LEU A 855 -23.85 -14.34 -27.72
CA LEU A 855 -24.46 -14.86 -28.94
C LEU A 855 -24.04 -16.31 -29.23
N LYS A 856 -22.76 -16.63 -29.04
CA LYS A 856 -22.23 -18.00 -29.14
C LYS A 856 -22.88 -18.94 -28.13
N ARG A 857 -22.95 -18.58 -26.84
CA ARG A 857 -23.63 -19.36 -25.79
C ARG A 857 -25.09 -19.60 -26.13
N ALA A 858 -25.84 -18.54 -26.46
CA ALA A 858 -27.25 -18.62 -26.82
C ALA A 858 -27.52 -19.59 -27.99
N SER A 859 -26.66 -19.56 -29.02
CA SER A 859 -26.76 -20.46 -30.19
C SER A 859 -26.57 -21.95 -29.84
N LEU A 860 -25.83 -22.27 -28.78
CA LEU A 860 -25.57 -23.64 -28.33
C LEU A 860 -26.69 -24.21 -27.45
N THR A 861 -27.41 -23.34 -26.73
CA THR A 861 -28.58 -23.72 -25.92
C THR A 861 -29.89 -23.87 -26.69
N GLN A 862 -29.93 -23.48 -27.97
CA GLN A 862 -31.12 -23.56 -28.83
C GLN A 862 -31.21 -24.85 -29.69
N VAL A 863 -30.40 -25.88 -29.39
CA VAL A 863 -30.29 -27.15 -30.15
C VAL A 863 -30.83 -28.35 -29.37
#